data_AF-R5GR09-F1
#
_entry.id   AF-R5GR09-F1
#
_cell.length_a   1.000
_cell.length_b   1.000
_cell.length_c   1.000
_cell.angle_alpha   90.00
_cell.angle_beta   90.00
_cell.angle_gamma   90.00
#
_symmetry.space_group_name_H-M   'P 1'
#
loop_
_entity.id
_entity.type
_entity.pdbx_description
1 polymer ?
#
loop_
_entity_poly.entity_id
_entity_poly.type
_entity_poly.pdbx_seq_one_letter_code
_entity_poly.pdbx_strand_id
1 'polypeptide(L)'
;MNRYTNKSLLLVMAAAGLAGCADEDLVNGPGRDTVKIVARMAPAVQTRTCVGGPDIDGTSTGVLWSPGDTIGVFGDSGTRNAGFVNQSTANVAEATFAGQLGAGERPQYAYYPYSPENASASATAIAGTLPMTQRFDMTSGRLEGDYKVGTLTRWDEDGSEFTFTHLFSLLRFTIDATGTRLEGERLESITLTLPDGRQLGGSFTVDATAGGAVDWTSRPEAANVLTMDWTDRPVLESGANYTGYITCAPDVHEGDEIQITVRTTQFEATFTREALMDFKANSVYTFPLTLSLFKDMEVKARPVFTSFVFAAAANEGKILGKRLVNDGLLTKVIDVAGDTLAIDGTTVSGCIPYLYRFDLVPTFATPEGVTVKVDGVEQESGTTVQDFSQPVTYTLSNGEQEAQFTVEVKNTGLPVVVLEQEGEGDTRWDAADLMVYGKEAEWAKTDKVSVYEADGTVDVDRVDAGFRLRGNSTQEYPKLPFAIKFDKKQSVLGMPKHKRWVLLANWMDRTMLRNAVAFEIAHRTADAFGDGLGWNPRGTNVEVVYNGRHVGNYYLCEQIKIDGDRLDIKDCYEDVVEDMGEGSVTPADCGYLLEFDDGYDENCKFITNRRYLPCQLKDDVPWESSSAFRTFVEDKVNGVEDALADGDYARVYELLDMNSVIDQFFVWELTMNNEYRHPKSLYMYINGDSKLFAGPVWDFDFQTFPNEENIVKLRPEYGITTGGESGLITDLPDFGEWMYANSAPDAGNWWGGKPSSPDKFDAPYMWYPLLFKDESFRQRVKERWITIYPALLSVAEEIRQLGEANRLSDRFNEAIWPLDGASRKGGNPQLGYLPDVNGDERMTYDEAIRNLEAVFSARLAGLNSLITSGSFVTDAK
;
A
#
# COMPACT_ATOMS: atom_id res chain seq x y z
N MET A 1 -6.40 37.77 30.89
CA MET A 1 -6.60 39.22 30.70
C MET A 1 -5.88 39.61 29.41
N ASN A 2 -6.61 39.86 28.32
CA ASN A 2 -6.11 40.11 26.93
C ASN A 2 -5.22 39.01 26.32
N ARG A 3 -5.26 38.71 25.01
CA ARG A 3 -6.20 39.02 23.91
C ARG A 3 -5.83 38.05 22.77
N TYR A 4 -6.81 37.44 22.10
CA TYR A 4 -6.96 37.57 20.64
C TYR A 4 -8.35 37.07 20.23
N THR A 5 -9.08 37.93 19.53
CA THR A 5 -10.38 37.64 18.91
C THR A 5 -10.17 37.11 17.51
N ASN A 6 -10.94 36.10 17.11
CA ASN A 6 -11.75 36.22 15.89
C ASN A 6 -12.96 35.29 15.91
N LYS A 7 -14.05 35.75 15.29
CA LYS A 7 -15.31 35.02 15.18
C LYS A 7 -15.48 34.50 13.75
N SER A 8 -15.95 33.26 13.66
CA SER A 8 -16.98 32.81 12.72
C SER A 8 -16.81 33.20 11.24
N LEU A 9 -16.22 32.29 10.46
CA LEU A 9 -16.57 32.15 9.05
C LEU A 9 -17.62 31.04 8.91
N LEU A 10 -18.82 31.37 8.44
CA LEU A 10 -19.71 30.36 7.85
C LEU A 10 -19.33 30.22 6.38
N LEU A 11 -18.91 29.02 5.96
CA LEU A 11 -19.07 28.59 4.59
C LEU A 11 -19.35 27.10 4.57
N VAL A 12 -20.61 26.75 4.29
CA VAL A 12 -20.99 25.38 3.98
C VAL A 12 -20.64 25.15 2.50
N MET A 13 -19.67 24.29 2.22
CA MET A 13 -19.59 23.61 0.93
C MET A 13 -19.58 22.11 1.19
N ALA A 14 -20.56 21.43 0.60
CA ALA A 14 -20.74 20.00 0.75
C ALA A 14 -19.71 19.26 -0.11
N ALA A 15 -19.04 18.28 0.48
CA ALA A 15 -18.34 17.26 -0.28
C ALA A 15 -19.38 16.34 -0.94
N ALA A 16 -19.75 16.64 -2.19
CA ALA A 16 -20.46 15.70 -3.04
C ALA A 16 -19.43 14.71 -3.60
N GLY A 17 -19.52 13.45 -3.16
CA GLY A 17 -18.67 12.40 -3.71
C GLY A 17 -18.98 12.18 -5.18
N LEU A 18 -17.92 12.06 -6.00
CA LEU A 18 -18.03 11.59 -7.39
C LEU A 18 -18.27 10.07 -7.39
N ALA A 19 -19.47 9.69 -6.96
CA ALA A 19 -20.07 8.47 -7.46
C ALA A 19 -20.27 8.66 -8.97
N GLY A 20 -19.72 7.73 -9.77
CA GLY A 20 -19.97 7.69 -11.21
C GLY A 20 -21.42 7.28 -11.47
N CYS A 21 -22.34 8.24 -11.38
CA CYS A 21 -23.69 8.09 -11.91
C CYS A 21 -23.59 7.90 -13.42
N ALA A 22 -23.70 6.65 -13.85
CA ALA A 22 -24.14 6.32 -15.20
C ALA A 22 -25.62 6.71 -15.33
N ASP A 23 -25.89 8.02 -15.45
CA ASP A 23 -27.18 8.50 -15.91
C ASP A 23 -27.30 8.14 -17.40
N GLU A 24 -27.80 6.94 -17.68
CA GLU A 24 -28.53 6.65 -18.91
C GLU A 24 -29.83 7.48 -18.92
N ASP A 25 -29.69 8.80 -19.07
CA ASP A 25 -30.82 9.69 -19.22
C ASP A 25 -31.39 9.53 -20.64
N LEU A 26 -32.17 8.46 -20.80
CA LEU A 26 -32.92 8.08 -22.00
C LEU A 26 -34.03 9.10 -22.31
N VAL A 27 -33.64 10.34 -22.64
CA VAL A 27 -34.52 11.38 -23.16
C VAL A 27 -34.83 11.10 -24.64
N ASN A 28 -35.52 9.98 -24.90
CA ASN A 28 -36.27 9.76 -26.13
C ASN A 28 -37.51 10.67 -26.14
N GLY A 29 -37.29 11.98 -26.27
CA GLY A 29 -38.34 12.92 -26.62
C GLY A 29 -38.90 12.59 -28.02
N PRO A 30 -40.21 12.77 -28.25
CA PRO A 30 -40.80 12.45 -29.54
C PRO A 30 -40.29 13.39 -30.64
N GLY A 31 -39.63 12.85 -31.66
CA GLY A 31 -39.22 13.58 -32.86
C GLY A 31 -37.74 13.96 -32.96
N ARG A 32 -36.83 13.02 -32.69
CA ARG A 32 -35.42 13.08 -33.12
C ARG A 32 -35.06 11.85 -33.94
N ASP A 33 -34.32 12.04 -35.01
CA ASP A 33 -33.85 10.97 -35.89
C ASP A 33 -32.36 10.71 -35.65
N THR A 34 -31.97 9.43 -35.59
CA THR A 34 -30.55 9.03 -35.55
C THR A 34 -29.97 9.15 -36.96
N VAL A 35 -29.02 10.07 -37.13
CA VAL A 35 -28.38 10.35 -38.42
C VAL A 35 -26.95 9.81 -38.41
N LYS A 36 -26.51 9.29 -39.56
CA LYS A 36 -25.12 8.88 -39.80
C LYS A 36 -24.46 9.82 -40.82
N ILE A 37 -23.23 10.20 -40.53
CA ILE A 37 -22.36 11.01 -41.40
C ILE A 37 -21.10 10.21 -41.70
N VAL A 38 -20.75 10.07 -42.97
CA VAL A 38 -19.42 9.60 -43.38
C VAL A 38 -18.50 10.81 -43.49
N ALA A 39 -17.47 10.85 -42.66
CA ALA A 39 -16.48 11.92 -42.66
C ALA A 39 -15.18 11.45 -43.33
N ARG A 40 -14.81 12.11 -44.43
CA ARG A 40 -13.58 11.90 -45.20
C ARG A 40 -12.62 13.06 -44.95
N MET A 41 -11.32 12.79 -44.86
CA MET A 41 -10.31 13.87 -44.88
C MET A 41 -10.17 14.44 -46.30
N ALA A 42 -10.15 15.76 -46.42
CA ALA A 42 -9.65 16.42 -47.63
C ALA A 42 -8.17 16.06 -47.80
N PRO A 43 -7.69 15.74 -49.01
CA PRO A 43 -6.25 15.57 -49.23
C PRO A 43 -5.53 16.88 -48.89
N ALA A 44 -4.41 16.79 -48.17
CA ALA A 44 -3.54 17.93 -47.93
C ALA A 44 -3.12 18.53 -49.28
N VAL A 45 -3.27 19.85 -49.44
CA VAL A 45 -3.13 20.48 -50.77
C VAL A 45 -1.67 20.48 -51.21
N GLN A 46 -0.74 20.62 -50.26
CA GLN A 46 0.70 20.63 -50.48
C GLN A 46 1.46 20.02 -49.29
N THR A 47 2.38 19.09 -49.57
CA THR A 47 3.48 18.72 -48.69
C THR A 47 4.73 19.52 -49.08
N ARG A 48 5.44 20.08 -48.10
CA ARG A 48 6.61 20.95 -48.32
C ARG A 48 7.71 20.68 -47.28
N THR A 49 8.95 20.92 -47.68
CA THR A 49 10.14 20.86 -46.82
C THR A 49 10.57 22.29 -46.49
N CYS A 50 10.74 22.61 -45.22
CA CYS A 50 10.98 23.98 -44.74
C CYS A 50 12.44 24.29 -44.40
N VAL A 51 13.28 23.26 -44.30
CA VAL A 51 14.72 23.39 -43.99
C VAL A 51 15.50 22.53 -44.98
N GLY A 52 16.57 23.06 -45.57
CA GLY A 52 17.20 22.48 -46.76
C GLY A 52 17.80 21.08 -46.58
N GLY A 53 17.29 20.13 -47.37
CA GLY A 53 17.76 18.75 -47.52
C GLY A 53 17.01 18.07 -48.69
N PRO A 54 17.51 16.97 -49.28
CA PRO A 54 16.86 16.34 -50.42
C PRO A 54 15.48 15.77 -50.04
N ASP A 55 14.56 15.78 -51.01
CA ASP A 55 13.19 15.28 -50.81
C ASP A 55 13.18 13.83 -50.29
N ILE A 56 12.66 13.65 -49.08
CA ILE A 56 12.26 12.33 -48.57
C ILE A 56 10.82 12.11 -49.02
N ASP A 57 10.63 11.14 -49.93
CA ASP A 57 9.36 10.86 -50.61
C ASP A 57 8.16 10.87 -49.67
N GLY A 58 7.29 11.86 -49.84
CA GLY A 58 6.11 12.05 -49.02
C GLY A 58 4.95 11.18 -49.49
N THR A 59 4.66 10.09 -48.77
CA THR A 59 3.41 9.33 -48.90
C THR A 59 2.50 9.58 -47.70
N SER A 60 1.40 10.29 -47.95
CA SER A 60 0.21 10.49 -47.07
C SER A 60 0.47 10.85 -45.60
N THR A 61 0.20 12.11 -45.24
CA THR A 61 0.19 12.58 -43.85
C THR A 61 -0.98 11.97 -43.08
N GLY A 62 -0.67 11.08 -42.15
CA GLY A 62 -1.64 10.22 -41.45
C GLY A 62 -2.45 10.90 -40.34
N VAL A 63 -3.17 11.98 -40.67
CA VAL A 63 -4.27 12.43 -39.82
C VAL A 63 -5.45 11.49 -40.05
N LEU A 64 -5.71 10.62 -39.08
CA LEU A 64 -6.77 9.63 -39.10
C LEU A 64 -7.82 9.96 -38.03
N TRP A 65 -9.07 9.61 -38.28
CA TRP A 65 -10.12 9.64 -37.28
C TRP A 65 -9.91 8.51 -36.26
N SER A 66 -9.84 8.86 -34.99
CA SER A 66 -9.65 7.92 -33.87
C SER A 66 -10.98 7.51 -33.24
N PRO A 67 -11.08 6.28 -32.67
CA PRO A 67 -12.26 5.85 -31.92
C PRO A 67 -12.68 6.86 -30.85
N GLY A 68 -13.97 7.19 -30.80
CA GLY A 68 -14.51 8.18 -29.85
C GLY A 68 -14.34 9.66 -30.23
N ASP A 69 -13.65 9.98 -31.34
CA ASP A 69 -13.66 11.34 -31.90
C ASP A 69 -15.10 11.83 -32.06
N THR A 70 -15.36 13.11 -31.78
CA THR A 70 -16.71 13.69 -31.85
C THR A 70 -16.68 14.95 -32.70
N ILE A 71 -17.58 15.02 -33.69
CA ILE A 71 -17.81 16.21 -34.53
C ILE A 71 -19.06 16.96 -34.06
N GLY A 72 -19.05 18.29 -34.15
CA GLY A 72 -20.21 19.12 -33.90
C GLY A 72 -20.96 19.41 -35.20
N VAL A 73 -22.26 19.15 -35.24
CA VAL A 73 -23.09 19.21 -36.45
C VAL A 73 -24.18 20.28 -36.31
N PHE A 74 -24.37 21.07 -37.36
CA PHE A 74 -25.46 22.03 -37.50
C PHE A 74 -26.42 21.53 -38.57
N GLY A 75 -27.72 21.51 -38.25
CA GLY A 75 -28.76 21.05 -39.15
C GLY A 75 -29.44 22.18 -39.93
N ASP A 76 -30.14 21.81 -41.00
CA ASP A 76 -30.78 22.74 -41.94
C ASP A 76 -32.07 23.41 -41.41
N SER A 77 -32.58 22.97 -40.25
CA SER A 77 -33.89 23.37 -39.73
C SER A 77 -33.94 23.78 -38.26
N GLY A 78 -32.80 23.78 -37.56
CA GLY A 78 -32.62 24.51 -36.30
C GLY A 78 -31.64 23.92 -35.29
N THR A 79 -31.21 22.66 -35.45
CA THR A 79 -30.25 22.02 -34.55
C THR A 79 -28.89 22.69 -34.66
N ARG A 80 -28.32 23.05 -33.51
CA ARG A 80 -27.01 23.67 -33.39
C ARG A 80 -26.09 22.78 -32.58
N ASN A 81 -24.88 22.58 -33.09
CA ASN A 81 -23.80 21.90 -32.37
C ASN A 81 -24.22 20.55 -31.76
N ALA A 82 -24.91 19.70 -32.52
CA ALA A 82 -25.20 18.33 -32.10
C ALA A 82 -23.90 17.51 -32.14
N GLY A 83 -23.57 16.83 -31.04
CA GLY A 83 -22.45 15.90 -31.00
C GLY A 83 -22.74 14.62 -31.79
N PHE A 84 -21.85 14.27 -32.71
CA PHE A 84 -21.86 13.02 -33.46
C PHE A 84 -20.54 12.28 -33.18
N VAL A 85 -20.60 11.02 -32.76
CA VAL A 85 -19.44 10.24 -32.27
C VAL A 85 -18.96 9.23 -33.32
N ASN A 86 -17.64 9.11 -33.50
CA ASN A 86 -17.00 8.14 -34.39
C ASN A 86 -17.30 6.70 -33.94
N GLN A 87 -17.79 5.87 -34.86
CA GLN A 87 -18.19 4.48 -34.63
C GLN A 87 -17.07 3.47 -34.95
N SER A 88 -15.91 3.93 -35.41
CA SER A 88 -14.76 3.07 -35.72
C SER A 88 -14.09 2.53 -34.46
N THR A 89 -13.60 1.28 -34.52
CA THR A 89 -12.83 0.61 -33.45
C THR A 89 -11.31 0.73 -33.61
N ALA A 90 -10.84 1.36 -34.69
CA ALA A 90 -9.44 1.66 -34.98
C ALA A 90 -9.32 2.97 -35.76
N ASN A 91 -8.10 3.50 -35.88
CA ASN A 91 -7.82 4.75 -36.60
C ASN A 91 -8.04 4.56 -38.11
N VAL A 92 -8.85 5.43 -38.73
CA VAL A 92 -9.25 5.32 -40.15
C VAL A 92 -9.26 6.67 -40.89
N ALA A 93 -8.97 6.68 -42.19
CA ALA A 93 -9.00 7.89 -43.02
C ALA A 93 -10.43 8.34 -43.38
N GLU A 94 -11.39 7.43 -43.24
CA GLU A 94 -12.83 7.64 -43.48
C GLU A 94 -13.59 6.95 -42.35
N ALA A 95 -14.40 7.72 -41.63
CA ALA A 95 -15.10 7.26 -40.44
C ALA A 95 -16.61 7.52 -40.54
N THR A 96 -17.41 6.63 -39.97
CA THR A 96 -18.84 6.87 -39.78
C THR A 96 -19.07 7.46 -38.39
N PHE A 97 -19.64 8.66 -38.35
CA PHE A 97 -20.06 9.36 -37.14
C PHE A 97 -21.58 9.24 -36.98
N ALA A 98 -22.08 9.04 -35.76
CA ALA A 98 -23.51 8.91 -35.48
C ALA A 98 -23.96 9.87 -34.38
N GLY A 99 -25.14 10.47 -34.54
CA GLY A 99 -25.73 11.43 -33.60
C GLY A 99 -27.21 11.66 -33.87
N GLN A 100 -27.81 12.65 -33.21
CA GLN A 100 -29.23 12.99 -33.34
C GLN A 100 -29.43 14.40 -33.92
N LEU A 101 -30.41 14.57 -34.81
CA LEU A 101 -30.96 15.87 -35.24
C LEU A 101 -32.48 15.92 -34.95
N GLY A 102 -33.13 17.06 -35.23
CA GLY A 102 -34.59 17.14 -35.21
C GLY A 102 -35.23 16.22 -36.26
N ALA A 103 -36.50 15.83 -36.06
CA ALA A 103 -37.21 14.97 -36.99
C ALA A 103 -37.24 15.55 -38.42
N GLY A 104 -36.71 14.80 -39.39
CA GLY A 104 -36.61 15.21 -40.80
C GLY A 104 -35.55 16.26 -41.12
N GLU A 105 -34.76 16.69 -40.14
CA GLU A 105 -33.65 17.64 -40.30
C GLU A 105 -32.42 16.99 -40.96
N ARG A 106 -31.68 17.78 -41.72
CA ARG A 106 -30.48 17.31 -42.45
C ARG A 106 -29.22 17.96 -41.91
N PRO A 107 -28.09 17.24 -41.80
CA PRO A 107 -26.82 17.85 -41.44
C PRO A 107 -26.35 18.77 -42.58
N GLN A 108 -26.05 20.03 -42.25
CA GLN A 108 -25.68 21.06 -43.22
C GLN A 108 -24.20 21.48 -43.08
N TYR A 109 -23.72 21.65 -41.85
CA TYR A 109 -22.34 22.00 -41.55
C TYR A 109 -21.80 21.11 -40.43
N ALA A 110 -20.51 20.81 -40.46
CA ALA A 110 -19.85 20.08 -39.38
C ALA A 110 -18.49 20.69 -39.05
N TYR A 111 -18.01 20.50 -37.82
CA TYR A 111 -16.65 20.87 -37.41
C TYR A 111 -16.10 19.86 -36.40
N TYR A 112 -14.78 19.88 -36.24
CA TYR A 112 -14.04 19.06 -35.28
C TYR A 112 -12.93 19.92 -34.63
N PRO A 113 -12.56 19.67 -33.36
CA PRO A 113 -13.27 18.83 -32.38
C PRO A 113 -14.59 19.46 -31.93
N TYR A 114 -15.58 18.63 -31.61
CA TYR A 114 -16.80 19.07 -30.91
C TYR A 114 -16.46 19.70 -29.56
N SER A 115 -17.05 20.87 -29.28
CA SER A 115 -17.07 21.47 -27.94
C SER A 115 -18.51 21.78 -27.52
N PRO A 116 -18.95 21.41 -26.30
CA PRO A 116 -20.26 21.78 -25.79
C PRO A 116 -20.43 23.30 -25.58
N GLU A 117 -19.33 24.06 -25.46
CA GLU A 117 -19.36 25.52 -25.33
C GLU A 117 -20.00 26.21 -26.56
N ASN A 118 -19.94 25.55 -27.72
CA ASN A 118 -20.57 26.01 -28.96
C ASN A 118 -22.08 25.73 -29.05
N ALA A 119 -22.73 25.25 -27.98
CA ALA A 119 -24.18 24.94 -27.98
C ALA A 119 -25.07 26.13 -28.41
N SER A 120 -24.68 27.37 -28.09
CA SER A 120 -25.38 28.59 -28.51
C SER A 120 -24.85 29.22 -29.81
N ALA A 121 -23.72 28.75 -30.34
CA ALA A 121 -23.06 29.34 -31.50
C ALA A 121 -23.93 29.23 -32.78
N SER A 122 -23.69 30.10 -33.76
CA SER A 122 -24.11 29.87 -35.13
C SER A 122 -23.00 29.14 -35.89
N ALA A 123 -23.34 28.46 -36.99
CA ALA A 123 -22.34 27.86 -37.89
C ALA A 123 -21.35 28.87 -38.49
N THR A 124 -21.62 30.18 -38.37
CA THR A 124 -20.77 31.30 -38.82
C THR A 124 -19.80 31.82 -37.75
N ALA A 125 -19.88 31.33 -36.51
CA ALA A 125 -19.15 31.88 -35.37
C ALA A 125 -18.86 30.80 -34.31
N ILE A 126 -18.36 29.65 -34.76
CA ILE A 126 -18.00 28.52 -33.90
C ILE A 126 -16.68 28.87 -33.19
N ALA A 127 -16.66 28.92 -31.86
CA ALA A 127 -15.47 29.25 -31.10
C ALA A 127 -14.49 28.07 -31.00
N GLY A 128 -13.20 28.40 -31.01
CA GLY A 128 -12.11 27.47 -30.75
C GLY A 128 -10.90 28.19 -30.13
N THR A 129 -9.94 27.42 -29.65
CA THR A 129 -8.63 27.92 -29.20
C THR A 129 -7.53 26.97 -29.66
N LEU A 130 -6.57 27.51 -30.41
CA LEU A 130 -5.36 26.83 -30.86
C LEU A 130 -4.26 27.05 -29.79
N PRO A 131 -3.86 26.01 -29.02
CA PRO A 131 -2.92 26.20 -27.92
C PRO A 131 -1.50 26.55 -28.37
N MET A 132 -0.82 27.41 -27.62
CA MET A 132 0.60 27.75 -27.86
C MET A 132 1.57 26.65 -27.37
N THR A 133 1.10 25.80 -26.45
CA THR A 133 1.77 24.55 -26.06
C THR A 133 0.81 23.41 -26.36
N GLN A 134 1.25 22.45 -27.17
CA GLN A 134 0.47 21.27 -27.58
C GLN A 134 1.23 20.00 -27.21
N ARG A 135 0.53 18.98 -26.75
CA ARG A 135 1.11 17.68 -26.43
C ARG A 135 1.07 16.75 -27.63
N PHE A 136 2.11 15.94 -27.77
CA PHE A 136 2.20 14.86 -28.74
C PHE A 136 2.76 13.59 -28.09
N ASP A 137 2.27 12.45 -28.56
CA ASP A 137 2.67 11.11 -28.11
C ASP A 137 2.84 10.23 -29.35
N MET A 138 4.00 9.62 -29.55
CA MET A 138 4.27 8.87 -30.78
C MET A 138 3.49 7.55 -30.84
N THR A 139 3.01 7.04 -29.70
CA THR A 139 2.24 5.79 -29.63
C THR A 139 0.77 6.03 -29.97
N SER A 140 0.16 7.10 -29.44
CA SER A 140 -1.24 7.44 -29.75
C SER A 140 -1.39 8.19 -31.08
N GLY A 141 -0.37 8.98 -31.48
CA GLY A 141 -0.41 9.86 -32.65
C GLY A 141 -1.45 11.00 -32.55
N ARG A 142 -2.05 11.22 -31.38
CA ARG A 142 -3.13 12.20 -31.20
C ARG A 142 -2.61 13.63 -31.30
N LEU A 143 -3.36 14.47 -32.01
CA LEU A 143 -3.07 15.90 -32.17
C LEU A 143 -3.93 16.75 -31.23
N GLU A 144 -3.31 17.67 -30.51
CA GLU A 144 -3.99 18.85 -29.97
C GLU A 144 -4.07 19.94 -31.07
N GLY A 145 -5.00 20.91 -30.93
CA GLY A 145 -5.19 21.98 -31.92
C GLY A 145 -5.72 21.55 -33.30
N ASP A 146 -6.17 20.30 -33.44
CA ASP A 146 -6.58 19.68 -34.69
C ASP A 146 -7.97 20.12 -35.21
N TYR A 147 -8.12 21.42 -35.48
CA TYR A 147 -9.38 22.00 -35.92
C TYR A 147 -9.65 21.79 -37.42
N LYS A 148 -10.85 21.34 -37.74
CA LYS A 148 -11.32 21.08 -39.11
C LYS A 148 -12.77 21.52 -39.29
N VAL A 149 -13.15 21.89 -40.52
CA VAL A 149 -14.56 22.04 -40.92
C VAL A 149 -14.93 21.06 -42.02
N GLY A 150 -16.10 20.47 -41.90
CA GLY A 150 -16.69 19.57 -42.88
C GLY A 150 -17.57 20.33 -43.87
N THR A 151 -17.28 20.18 -45.16
CA THR A 151 -18.17 20.58 -46.25
C THR A 151 -18.98 19.36 -46.70
N LEU A 152 -20.31 19.48 -46.75
CA LEU A 152 -21.21 18.44 -47.29
C LEU A 152 -20.91 18.20 -48.77
N THR A 153 -20.52 16.97 -49.14
CA THR A 153 -20.15 16.60 -50.51
C THR A 153 -21.14 15.65 -51.19
N ARG A 154 -21.91 14.86 -50.42
CA ARG A 154 -22.98 14.00 -50.93
C ARG A 154 -24.11 13.87 -49.91
N TRP A 155 -25.35 13.79 -50.40
CA TRP A 155 -26.54 13.48 -49.62
C TRP A 155 -27.52 12.69 -50.49
N ASP A 156 -27.90 11.48 -50.06
CA ASP A 156 -28.94 10.65 -50.68
C ASP A 156 -29.51 9.62 -49.68
N GLU A 157 -30.19 8.58 -50.18
CA GLU A 157 -30.85 7.55 -49.36
C GLU A 157 -29.85 6.71 -48.53
N ASP A 158 -28.56 6.66 -48.90
CA ASP A 158 -27.53 5.93 -48.17
C ASP A 158 -26.94 6.75 -46.98
N GLY A 159 -27.12 8.07 -46.97
CA GLY A 159 -26.69 8.95 -45.88
C GLY A 159 -26.11 10.30 -46.33
N SER A 160 -25.33 10.92 -45.44
CA SER A 160 -24.63 12.19 -45.69
C SER A 160 -23.12 11.99 -45.67
N GLU A 161 -22.39 12.52 -46.65
CA GLU A 161 -20.93 12.52 -46.69
C GLU A 161 -20.38 13.93 -46.55
N PHE A 162 -19.39 14.11 -45.66
CA PHE A 162 -18.69 15.36 -45.43
C PHE A 162 -17.20 15.19 -45.71
N THR A 163 -16.63 16.11 -46.48
CA THR A 163 -15.18 16.23 -46.67
C THR A 163 -14.65 17.32 -45.74
N PHE A 164 -13.76 16.94 -44.83
CA PHE A 164 -13.21 17.81 -43.79
C PHE A 164 -11.85 18.39 -44.16
N THR A 165 -11.73 19.71 -44.03
CA THR A 165 -10.52 20.50 -44.33
C THR A 165 -9.94 21.05 -43.03
N HIS A 166 -8.63 20.93 -42.81
CA HIS A 166 -7.97 21.54 -41.65
C HIS A 166 -7.97 23.07 -41.76
N LEU A 167 -8.25 23.74 -40.64
CA LEU A 167 -8.21 25.20 -40.54
C LEU A 167 -6.79 25.78 -40.49
N PHE A 168 -5.83 24.95 -40.07
CA PHE A 168 -4.49 25.36 -39.70
C PHE A 168 -3.42 24.63 -40.53
N SER A 169 -2.17 25.06 -40.40
CA SER A 169 -1.00 24.35 -40.95
C SER A 169 -0.63 23.21 -40.00
N LEU A 170 -0.29 22.05 -40.55
CA LEU A 170 0.27 20.94 -39.77
C LEU A 170 1.79 20.96 -39.93
N LEU A 171 2.52 21.00 -38.83
CA LEU A 171 3.98 20.92 -38.81
C LEU A 171 4.38 19.49 -38.44
N ARG A 172 5.31 18.92 -39.22
CA ARG A 172 5.92 17.61 -38.97
C ARG A 172 7.40 17.79 -38.68
N PHE A 173 7.83 17.47 -37.48
CA PHE A 173 9.25 17.35 -37.14
C PHE A 173 9.72 15.93 -37.39
N THR A 174 10.94 15.77 -37.91
CA THR A 174 11.65 14.48 -37.95
C THR A 174 13.05 14.72 -37.38
N ILE A 175 13.30 14.29 -36.14
CA ILE A 175 14.51 14.59 -35.37
C ILE A 175 15.46 13.40 -35.39
N ASP A 176 16.71 13.64 -35.78
CA ASP A 176 17.83 12.69 -35.69
C ASP A 176 18.98 13.41 -34.97
N ALA A 177 19.34 12.91 -33.79
CA ALA A 177 20.37 13.48 -32.92
C ALA A 177 21.76 12.84 -33.09
N THR A 178 21.92 11.91 -34.03
CA THR A 178 23.14 11.10 -34.21
C THR A 178 24.38 11.96 -34.41
N GLY A 179 25.42 11.71 -33.62
CA GLY A 179 26.68 12.45 -33.63
C GLY A 179 26.60 13.84 -32.98
N THR A 180 25.57 14.12 -32.17
CA THR A 180 25.43 15.37 -31.40
C THR A 180 25.47 15.11 -29.90
N ARG A 181 25.56 16.18 -29.09
CA ARG A 181 25.50 16.08 -27.62
C ARG A 181 24.09 15.72 -27.08
N LEU A 182 23.09 15.59 -27.95
CA LEU A 182 21.73 15.15 -27.64
C LEU A 182 21.52 13.65 -27.96
N GLU A 183 22.54 12.93 -28.45
CA GLU A 183 22.46 11.48 -28.62
C GLU A 183 22.38 10.78 -27.26
N GLY A 184 21.45 9.82 -27.11
CA GLY A 184 21.19 9.09 -25.86
C GLY A 184 20.32 9.83 -24.83
N GLU A 185 19.95 11.08 -25.12
CA GLU A 185 19.12 11.91 -24.24
C GLU A 185 17.62 11.64 -24.41
N ARG A 186 16.82 11.95 -23.38
CA ARG A 186 15.35 11.97 -23.52
C ARG A 186 14.86 13.29 -24.09
N LEU A 187 14.20 13.23 -25.24
CA LEU A 187 13.52 14.38 -25.85
C LEU A 187 12.33 14.78 -24.98
N GLU A 188 12.21 16.08 -24.67
CA GLU A 188 11.10 16.61 -23.88
C GLU A 188 10.19 17.52 -24.72
N SER A 189 10.77 18.44 -25.49
CA SER A 189 9.96 19.32 -26.35
C SER A 189 10.75 19.89 -27.54
N ILE A 190 10.01 20.44 -28.49
CA ILE A 190 10.53 21.37 -29.50
C ILE A 190 9.72 22.66 -29.51
N THR A 191 10.40 23.79 -29.52
CA THR A 191 9.81 25.13 -29.57
C THR A 191 10.24 25.85 -30.84
N LEU A 192 9.28 26.49 -31.51
CA LEU A 192 9.50 27.45 -32.60
C LEU A 192 9.23 28.86 -32.07
N THR A 193 10.20 29.77 -32.26
CA THR A 193 10.06 31.19 -31.98
C THR A 193 10.25 31.98 -33.27
N LEU A 194 9.23 32.74 -33.66
CA LEU A 194 9.19 33.60 -34.85
C LEU A 194 9.47 35.07 -34.52
N PRO A 195 9.67 35.92 -35.54
CA PRO A 195 9.77 37.36 -35.35
C PRO A 195 8.54 37.97 -34.66
N ASP A 196 8.75 39.07 -33.95
CA ASP A 196 7.68 39.82 -33.30
C ASP A 196 6.63 40.27 -34.32
N GLY A 197 5.37 40.00 -33.99
CA GLY A 197 4.21 40.33 -34.84
C GLY A 197 3.47 39.11 -35.36
N ARG A 198 4.12 37.93 -35.43
CA ARG A 198 3.44 36.69 -35.80
C ARG A 198 2.42 36.24 -34.76
N GLN A 199 1.47 35.43 -35.20
CA GLN A 199 0.48 34.75 -34.36
C GLN A 199 0.31 33.30 -34.81
N LEU A 200 0.90 32.35 -34.06
CA LEU A 200 0.82 30.90 -34.29
C LEU A 200 -0.39 30.22 -33.63
N GLY A 201 -1.12 30.91 -32.76
CA GLY A 201 -2.29 30.37 -32.04
C GLY A 201 -3.03 31.44 -31.23
N GLY A 202 -3.92 31.01 -30.34
CA GLY A 202 -4.85 31.86 -29.60
C GLY A 202 -6.31 31.43 -29.75
N SER A 203 -7.24 32.27 -29.30
CA SER A 203 -8.68 32.03 -29.46
C SER A 203 -9.18 32.60 -30.78
N PHE A 204 -10.13 31.92 -31.39
CA PHE A 204 -10.70 32.28 -32.69
C PHE A 204 -12.17 31.90 -32.79
N THR A 205 -12.84 32.43 -33.81
CA THR A 205 -14.11 31.92 -34.32
C THR A 205 -13.95 31.45 -35.77
N VAL A 206 -14.66 30.40 -36.15
CA VAL A 206 -14.71 29.90 -37.53
C VAL A 206 -16.11 29.98 -38.14
N ASP A 207 -16.16 30.44 -39.38
CA ASP A 207 -17.35 30.39 -40.23
C ASP A 207 -17.31 29.13 -41.12
N ALA A 208 -18.03 28.09 -40.70
CA ALA A 208 -18.19 26.84 -41.45
C ALA A 208 -19.04 27.00 -42.72
N THR A 209 -19.82 28.09 -42.84
CA THR A 209 -20.59 28.42 -44.05
C THR A 209 -19.71 29.04 -45.13
N ALA A 210 -18.65 29.76 -44.73
CA ALA A 210 -17.63 30.35 -45.58
C ALA A 210 -16.42 29.42 -45.81
N GLY A 211 -16.61 28.10 -45.70
CA GLY A 211 -15.55 27.11 -45.96
C GLY A 211 -14.45 27.04 -44.89
N GLY A 212 -14.70 27.56 -43.69
CA GLY A 212 -13.75 27.55 -42.57
C GLY A 212 -12.93 28.82 -42.41
N ALA A 213 -13.49 29.99 -42.76
CA ALA A 213 -12.80 31.26 -42.52
C ALA A 213 -12.59 31.48 -41.02
N VAL A 214 -11.33 31.66 -40.60
CA VAL A 214 -10.93 31.87 -39.20
C VAL A 214 -10.76 33.37 -38.93
N ASP A 215 -11.36 33.84 -37.83
CA ASP A 215 -11.18 35.19 -37.28
C ASP A 215 -10.60 35.10 -35.86
N TRP A 216 -9.47 35.75 -35.61
CA TRP A 216 -8.75 35.65 -34.34
C TRP A 216 -9.34 36.62 -33.30
N THR A 217 -9.92 36.05 -32.25
CA THR A 217 -10.60 36.81 -31.18
C THR A 217 -9.69 37.14 -30.00
N SER A 218 -8.54 36.47 -29.88
CA SER A 218 -7.47 36.84 -28.95
C SER A 218 -6.08 36.67 -29.57
N ARG A 219 -5.10 37.41 -29.05
CA ARG A 219 -3.67 37.24 -29.36
C ARG A 219 -2.91 37.08 -28.02
N PRO A 220 -2.34 35.89 -27.73
CA PRO A 220 -1.60 35.67 -26.49
C PRO A 220 -0.28 36.48 -26.44
N GLU A 221 0.28 36.66 -25.25
CA GLU A 221 1.48 37.49 -25.03
C GLU A 221 2.70 37.00 -25.83
N ALA A 222 2.91 35.69 -25.87
CA ALA A 222 3.95 35.03 -26.68
C ALA A 222 3.35 34.39 -27.95
N ALA A 223 2.49 35.10 -28.69
CA ALA A 223 1.81 34.57 -29.89
C ALA A 223 2.75 34.09 -31.01
N ASN A 224 4.02 34.49 -31.00
CA ASN A 224 5.07 34.05 -31.92
C ASN A 224 5.85 32.81 -31.44
N VAL A 225 5.51 32.24 -30.28
CA VAL A 225 6.21 31.09 -29.69
C VAL A 225 5.28 29.87 -29.57
N LEU A 226 5.60 28.79 -30.28
CA LEU A 226 4.81 27.55 -30.31
C LEU A 226 5.66 26.38 -29.82
N THR A 227 5.17 25.60 -28.87
CA THR A 227 5.89 24.45 -28.27
C THR A 227 5.10 23.16 -28.44
N MET A 228 5.80 22.09 -28.82
CA MET A 228 5.29 20.72 -28.81
C MET A 228 6.00 19.91 -27.73
N ASP A 229 5.26 19.42 -26.74
CA ASP A 229 5.77 18.57 -25.66
C ASP A 229 5.58 17.09 -26.01
N TRP A 230 6.65 16.28 -25.96
CA TRP A 230 6.58 14.83 -26.08
C TRP A 230 6.20 14.21 -24.72
N THR A 231 5.03 13.58 -24.63
CA THR A 231 4.57 12.96 -23.37
C THR A 231 5.21 11.61 -23.08
N ASP A 232 5.60 10.87 -24.11
CA ASP A 232 6.30 9.59 -24.06
C ASP A 232 7.83 9.72 -23.87
N ARG A 233 8.37 10.93 -24.01
CA ARG A 233 9.78 11.32 -23.77
C ARG A 233 10.81 10.31 -24.30
N PRO A 234 10.85 10.07 -25.62
CA PRO A 234 11.69 9.05 -26.21
C PRO A 234 13.18 9.34 -26.00
N VAL A 235 13.97 8.28 -25.82
CA VAL A 235 15.43 8.34 -25.86
C VAL A 235 15.86 8.52 -27.31
N LEU A 236 16.73 9.50 -27.59
CA LEU A 236 17.26 9.83 -28.91
C LEU A 236 18.42 8.89 -29.29
N GLU A 237 18.09 7.69 -29.74
CA GLU A 237 19.06 6.64 -30.06
C GLU A 237 19.88 6.93 -31.33
N SER A 238 21.11 6.41 -31.36
CA SER A 238 22.04 6.53 -32.50
C SER A 238 21.46 5.87 -33.76
N GLY A 239 21.32 6.64 -34.83
CA GLY A 239 20.77 6.20 -36.11
C GLY A 239 19.23 6.15 -36.17
N ALA A 240 18.53 6.55 -35.12
CA ALA A 240 17.07 6.60 -35.07
C ALA A 240 16.51 7.98 -35.50
N ASN A 241 15.23 8.02 -35.85
CA ASN A 241 14.54 9.25 -36.25
C ASN A 241 13.16 9.33 -35.60
N TYR A 242 12.88 10.45 -34.94
CA TYR A 242 11.71 10.67 -34.09
C TYR A 242 10.77 11.65 -34.78
N THR A 243 9.54 11.21 -35.05
CA THR A 243 8.54 12.04 -35.74
C THR A 243 7.52 12.57 -34.76
N GLY A 244 7.23 13.87 -34.83
CA GLY A 244 6.17 14.50 -34.04
C GLY A 244 5.40 15.56 -34.84
N TYR A 245 4.19 15.85 -34.41
CA TYR A 245 3.23 16.68 -35.14
C TYR A 245 2.55 17.72 -34.25
N ILE A 246 2.56 18.98 -34.69
CA ILE A 246 1.88 20.10 -34.03
C ILE A 246 1.10 20.93 -35.05
N THR A 247 0.02 21.58 -34.62
CA THR A 247 -0.75 22.49 -35.48
C THR A 247 -0.40 23.94 -35.20
N CYS A 248 -0.34 24.78 -36.25
CA CYS A 248 -0.08 26.20 -36.11
C CYS A 248 -0.94 27.04 -37.06
N ALA A 249 -1.24 28.27 -36.66
CA ALA A 249 -1.85 29.24 -37.56
C ALA A 249 -0.95 29.47 -38.80
N PRO A 250 -1.54 29.67 -39.99
CA PRO A 250 -0.81 29.88 -41.23
C PRO A 250 -0.29 31.33 -41.36
N ASP A 251 0.49 31.77 -40.37
CA ASP A 251 1.05 33.14 -40.27
C ASP A 251 2.60 33.13 -40.22
N VAL A 252 3.23 32.09 -40.79
CA VAL A 252 4.66 32.08 -41.12
C VAL A 252 4.82 32.56 -42.55
N HIS A 253 5.76 33.46 -42.82
CA HIS A 253 5.96 34.07 -44.14
C HIS A 253 7.35 33.78 -44.68
N GLU A 254 7.51 33.83 -46.00
CA GLU A 254 8.83 33.74 -46.66
C GLU A 254 9.79 34.82 -46.11
N GLY A 255 10.98 34.39 -45.67
CA GLY A 255 12.00 35.24 -45.06
C GLY A 255 11.91 35.40 -43.53
N ASP A 256 10.92 34.81 -42.84
CA ASP A 256 10.88 34.84 -41.37
C ASP A 256 12.03 34.03 -40.76
N GLU A 257 12.76 34.61 -39.80
CA GLU A 257 13.75 33.88 -39.00
C GLU A 257 13.08 33.02 -37.93
N ILE A 258 13.03 31.70 -38.13
CA ILE A 258 12.51 30.73 -37.17
C ILE A 258 13.66 30.27 -36.27
N GLN A 259 13.67 30.70 -35.01
CA GLN A 259 14.49 30.07 -33.98
C GLN A 259 13.83 28.74 -33.56
N ILE A 260 14.60 27.66 -33.66
CA ILE A 260 14.21 26.30 -33.29
C ILE A 260 15.00 25.93 -32.03
N THR A 261 14.27 25.56 -30.97
CA THR A 261 14.85 25.08 -29.71
C THR A 261 14.40 23.65 -29.46
N VAL A 262 15.34 22.70 -29.44
CA VAL A 262 15.11 21.30 -29.06
C VAL A 262 15.55 21.11 -27.61
N ARG A 263 14.63 20.68 -26.75
CA ARG A 263 14.88 20.47 -25.32
C ARG A 263 14.91 18.98 -25.01
N THR A 264 16.00 18.55 -24.37
CA THR A 264 16.14 17.23 -23.75
C THR A 264 16.28 17.40 -22.24
N THR A 265 16.25 16.30 -21.47
CA THR A 265 16.41 16.35 -20.01
C THR A 265 17.66 17.14 -19.57
N GLN A 266 18.84 16.88 -20.13
CA GLN A 266 20.08 17.57 -19.74
C GLN A 266 20.41 18.82 -20.57
N PHE A 267 19.84 18.99 -21.77
CA PHE A 267 20.29 20.01 -22.71
C PHE A 267 19.16 20.82 -23.36
N GLU A 268 19.51 22.04 -23.74
CA GLU A 268 18.71 22.90 -24.62
C GLU A 268 19.57 23.26 -25.82
N ALA A 269 19.09 22.91 -27.02
CA ALA A 269 19.81 23.08 -28.28
C ALA A 269 19.06 24.06 -29.19
N THR A 270 19.70 25.16 -29.58
CA THR A 270 19.06 26.27 -30.27
C THR A 270 19.80 26.64 -31.56
N PHE A 271 19.05 26.88 -32.64
CA PHE A 271 19.54 27.35 -33.93
C PHE A 271 18.44 28.09 -34.71
N THR A 272 18.80 28.97 -35.65
CA THR A 272 17.83 29.79 -36.40
C THR A 272 17.84 29.42 -37.89
N ARG A 273 16.67 29.30 -38.52
CA ARG A 273 16.54 29.02 -39.96
C ARG A 273 15.48 29.93 -40.59
N GLU A 274 15.79 30.42 -41.79
CA GLU A 274 14.88 31.25 -42.58
C GLU A 274 13.74 30.41 -43.20
N ALA A 275 12.51 30.89 -43.10
CA ALA A 275 11.34 30.27 -43.70
C ALA A 275 11.34 30.45 -45.23
N LEU A 276 11.31 29.33 -45.97
CA LEU A 276 11.43 29.34 -47.44
C LEU A 276 10.13 29.65 -48.21
N MET A 277 9.00 29.83 -47.53
CA MET A 277 7.69 30.09 -48.14
C MET A 277 6.63 30.47 -47.10
N ASP A 278 5.58 31.16 -47.53
CA ASP A 278 4.38 31.38 -46.73
C ASP A 278 3.66 30.08 -46.35
N PHE A 279 3.26 29.97 -45.09
CA PHE A 279 2.47 28.85 -44.58
C PHE A 279 0.99 29.04 -44.90
N LYS A 280 0.28 27.91 -45.07
CA LYS A 280 -1.11 27.86 -45.56
C LYS A 280 -1.91 26.84 -44.77
N ALA A 281 -3.20 27.14 -44.56
CA ALA A 281 -4.14 26.18 -44.02
C ALA A 281 -4.21 24.91 -44.88
N ASN A 282 -4.56 23.78 -44.27
CA ASN A 282 -4.70 22.48 -44.94
C ASN A 282 -3.46 22.05 -45.76
N SER A 283 -2.27 22.41 -45.27
CA SER A 283 -0.97 22.09 -45.87
C SER A 283 -0.02 21.56 -44.78
N VAL A 284 0.93 20.71 -45.16
CA VAL A 284 1.85 20.05 -44.22
C VAL A 284 3.30 20.41 -44.50
N TYR A 285 3.95 20.92 -43.46
CA TYR A 285 5.28 21.52 -43.49
C TYR A 285 6.25 20.64 -42.70
N THR A 286 7.30 20.14 -43.35
CA THR A 286 8.28 19.23 -42.73
C THR A 286 9.54 19.97 -42.33
N PHE A 287 9.95 19.76 -41.09
CA PHE A 287 11.23 20.20 -40.52
C PHE A 287 12.15 18.96 -40.38
N PRO A 288 13.02 18.69 -41.38
CA PRO A 288 13.97 17.59 -41.33
C PRO A 288 15.19 17.96 -40.47
N LEU A 289 15.12 17.63 -39.18
CA LEU A 289 16.10 18.02 -38.16
C LEU A 289 17.11 16.91 -37.91
N THR A 290 17.95 16.60 -38.90
CA THR A 290 19.21 15.87 -38.68
C THR A 290 20.20 16.82 -38.00
N LEU A 291 20.18 16.86 -36.68
CA LEU A 291 20.79 17.90 -35.85
C LEU A 291 22.30 18.05 -36.07
N SER A 292 22.99 16.97 -36.44
CA SER A 292 24.43 17.00 -36.74
C SER A 292 24.79 17.81 -37.99
N LEU A 293 23.84 18.19 -38.84
CA LEU A 293 24.04 19.11 -39.97
C LEU A 293 24.06 20.59 -39.54
N PHE A 294 23.53 20.93 -38.37
CA PHE A 294 23.36 22.29 -37.87
C PHE A 294 24.62 22.71 -37.10
N LYS A 295 25.67 23.11 -37.83
CA LYS A 295 27.01 23.41 -37.25
C LYS A 295 27.06 24.67 -36.38
N ASP A 296 26.02 25.49 -36.48
CA ASP A 296 25.75 26.70 -35.72
C ASP A 296 24.82 26.46 -34.51
N MET A 297 24.38 25.21 -34.28
CA MET A 297 23.56 24.84 -33.12
C MET A 297 24.32 25.04 -31.82
N GLU A 298 23.83 25.96 -30.98
CA GLU A 298 24.31 26.15 -29.62
C GLU A 298 23.64 25.12 -28.70
N VAL A 299 24.42 24.41 -27.88
CA VAL A 299 23.89 23.40 -26.94
C VAL A 299 24.27 23.75 -25.51
N LYS A 300 23.31 24.24 -24.74
CA LYS A 300 23.48 24.63 -23.34
C LYS A 300 23.08 23.50 -22.40
N ALA A 301 23.82 23.37 -21.31
CA ALA A 301 23.50 22.49 -20.19
C ALA A 301 22.32 23.06 -19.40
N ARG A 302 21.34 22.23 -19.03
CA ARG A 302 20.20 22.62 -18.17
C ARG A 302 20.55 22.43 -16.70
N PRO A 303 20.07 23.30 -15.78
CA PRO A 303 20.27 23.15 -14.35
C PRO A 303 19.38 22.03 -13.77
N VAL A 304 19.73 20.76 -14.01
CA VAL A 304 18.96 19.59 -13.57
C VAL A 304 19.85 18.57 -12.84
N PHE A 305 19.24 17.82 -11.91
CA PHE A 305 19.84 16.57 -11.43
C PHE A 305 19.66 15.46 -12.46
N THR A 306 20.70 14.64 -12.65
CA THR A 306 20.69 13.45 -13.51
C THR A 306 20.80 12.16 -12.71
N SER A 307 21.29 12.25 -11.48
CA SER A 307 21.16 11.23 -10.45
C SER A 307 21.17 11.86 -9.06
N PHE A 308 20.58 11.17 -8.08
CA PHE A 308 20.64 11.54 -6.67
C PHE A 308 20.60 10.25 -5.83
N VAL A 309 21.68 9.99 -5.09
CA VAL A 309 21.94 8.72 -4.41
C VAL A 309 22.52 8.97 -3.03
N PHE A 310 22.06 8.28 -2.00
CA PHE A 310 22.77 8.20 -0.73
C PHE A 310 23.70 6.98 -0.73
N ALA A 311 24.98 7.20 -1.01
CA ALA A 311 25.97 6.11 -1.03
C ALA A 311 26.21 5.57 0.39
N ALA A 312 26.15 4.24 0.56
CA ALA A 312 26.33 3.58 1.85
C ALA A 312 27.71 3.88 2.47
N ALA A 313 28.75 3.95 1.65
CA ALA A 313 30.12 4.28 2.08
C ALA A 313 30.29 5.73 2.58
N ALA A 314 29.42 6.66 2.16
CA ALA A 314 29.41 8.04 2.66
C ALA A 314 28.47 8.24 3.86
N ASN A 315 27.66 7.22 4.19
CA ASN A 315 26.56 7.29 5.16
C ASN A 315 26.60 6.07 6.10
N GLU A 316 27.79 5.73 6.61
CA GLU A 316 28.02 4.50 7.37
C GLU A 316 27.10 4.39 8.60
N GLY A 317 26.42 3.24 8.73
CA GLY A 317 25.42 2.97 9.77
C GLY A 317 24.11 3.75 9.64
N LYS A 318 23.94 4.62 8.62
CA LYS A 318 22.67 5.32 8.30
C LYS A 318 22.00 4.68 7.09
N ILE A 319 22.79 4.40 6.05
CA ILE A 319 22.39 3.69 4.85
C ILE A 319 23.05 2.31 4.87
N LEU A 320 22.26 1.27 4.62
CA LEU A 320 22.74 -0.11 4.73
C LEU A 320 23.41 -0.54 3.41
N GLY A 321 24.66 -1.00 3.50
CA GLY A 321 25.39 -1.59 2.37
C GLY A 321 24.91 -3.00 1.96
N LYS A 322 23.90 -3.54 2.66
CA LYS A 322 23.29 -4.84 2.40
C LYS A 322 21.78 -4.75 2.45
N ARG A 323 21.11 -5.48 1.55
CA ARG A 323 19.65 -5.50 1.42
C ARG A 323 19.15 -6.93 1.25
N LEU A 324 18.04 -7.27 1.89
CA LEU A 324 17.31 -8.50 1.58
C LEU A 324 16.41 -8.25 0.37
N VAL A 325 16.44 -9.17 -0.60
CA VAL A 325 15.62 -9.12 -1.83
C VAL A 325 15.07 -10.51 -2.09
N ASN A 326 13.78 -10.60 -2.41
CA ASN A 326 13.19 -11.84 -2.89
C ASN A 326 13.44 -12.01 -4.40
N ASP A 327 13.84 -13.21 -4.84
CA ASP A 327 14.10 -13.51 -6.25
C ASP A 327 12.95 -14.26 -6.97
N GLY A 328 11.77 -14.30 -6.35
CA GLY A 328 10.59 -15.05 -6.79
C GLY A 328 10.53 -16.47 -6.20
N LEU A 329 11.60 -16.95 -5.57
CA LEU A 329 11.62 -18.24 -4.87
C LEU A 329 12.01 -18.07 -3.41
N LEU A 330 13.13 -17.39 -3.14
CA LEU A 330 13.68 -17.21 -1.80
C LEU A 330 14.13 -15.76 -1.58
N THR A 331 14.09 -15.36 -0.32
CA THR A 331 14.71 -14.11 0.15
C THR A 331 16.19 -14.35 0.36
N LYS A 332 17.04 -13.43 -0.12
CA LYS A 332 18.50 -13.49 0.03
C LYS A 332 19.09 -12.11 0.20
N VAL A 333 20.31 -12.05 0.74
CA VAL A 333 21.07 -10.81 0.85
C VAL A 333 21.79 -10.50 -0.47
N ILE A 334 21.74 -9.23 -0.87
CA ILE A 334 22.61 -8.63 -1.87
C ILE A 334 23.40 -7.46 -1.26
N ASP A 335 24.62 -7.23 -1.75
CA ASP A 335 25.35 -6.00 -1.47
C ASP A 335 24.77 -4.85 -2.33
N VAL A 336 24.63 -3.66 -1.74
CA VAL A 336 24.12 -2.46 -2.41
C VAL A 336 25.05 -1.28 -2.16
N ALA A 337 25.28 -0.45 -3.18
CA ALA A 337 26.15 0.71 -3.06
C ALA A 337 25.52 1.89 -2.30
N GLY A 338 24.20 1.86 -2.10
CA GLY A 338 23.41 2.94 -1.50
C GLY A 338 21.95 2.90 -1.93
N ASP A 339 21.23 3.97 -1.62
CA ASP A 339 19.82 4.16 -1.97
C ASP A 339 19.65 5.31 -3.00
N THR A 340 19.10 5.00 -4.17
CA THR A 340 18.84 5.95 -5.25
C THR A 340 17.44 6.55 -5.11
N LEU A 341 17.34 7.88 -5.16
CA LEU A 341 16.06 8.58 -5.19
C LEU A 341 15.53 8.71 -6.62
N ALA A 342 14.20 8.72 -6.77
CA ALA A 342 13.56 9.02 -8.04
C ALA A 342 13.57 10.53 -8.30
N ILE A 343 13.80 10.94 -9.55
CA ILE A 343 13.71 12.33 -10.00
C ILE A 343 12.50 12.44 -10.92
N ASP A 344 11.49 13.21 -10.51
CA ASP A 344 10.30 13.50 -11.31
C ASP A 344 10.09 15.02 -11.39
N GLY A 345 10.30 15.58 -12.58
CA GLY A 345 10.30 17.02 -12.79
C GLY A 345 11.32 17.74 -11.91
N THR A 346 10.82 18.55 -10.97
CA THR A 346 11.60 19.29 -9.96
C THR A 346 11.57 18.65 -8.57
N THR A 347 11.03 17.43 -8.43
CA THR A 347 11.00 16.71 -7.15
C THR A 347 11.96 15.53 -7.21
N VAL A 348 12.83 15.43 -6.20
CA VAL A 348 13.64 14.25 -5.95
C VAL A 348 13.07 13.56 -4.72
N SER A 349 12.66 12.30 -4.81
CA SER A 349 12.00 11.63 -3.68
C SER A 349 12.33 10.15 -3.54
N GLY A 350 12.27 9.65 -2.31
CA GLY A 350 12.36 8.23 -2.02
C GLY A 350 11.99 7.88 -0.58
N CYS A 351 11.74 6.60 -0.35
CA CYS A 351 11.50 6.06 0.98
C CYS A 351 12.58 5.02 1.30
N ILE A 352 13.25 5.21 2.43
CA ILE A 352 14.30 4.33 2.96
C ILE A 352 13.73 3.80 4.28
N PRO A 353 13.15 2.58 4.31
CA PRO A 353 12.23 2.16 5.38
C PRO A 353 12.82 2.24 6.78
N TYR A 354 14.08 1.84 6.89
CA TYR A 354 14.84 1.74 8.13
C TYR A 354 15.52 3.06 8.55
N LEU A 355 15.24 4.19 7.88
CA LEU A 355 15.95 5.44 8.13
C LEU A 355 15.48 6.12 9.43
N TYR A 356 16.38 6.22 10.40
CA TYR A 356 16.20 6.93 11.67
C TYR A 356 17.24 8.05 11.88
N ARG A 357 18.16 8.27 10.92
CA ARG A 357 19.16 9.36 10.95
C ARG A 357 19.18 10.09 9.61
N PHE A 358 18.59 11.27 9.60
CA PHE A 358 18.33 12.05 8.38
C PHE A 358 19.47 13.01 7.98
N ASP A 359 20.54 13.09 8.77
CA ASP A 359 21.75 13.85 8.45
C ASP A 359 22.61 13.08 7.42
N LEU A 360 22.26 13.19 6.14
CA LEU A 360 22.81 12.37 5.06
C LEU A 360 23.73 13.17 4.13
N VAL A 361 24.69 12.45 3.52
CA VAL A 361 25.57 12.95 2.45
C VAL A 361 25.02 12.44 1.11
N PRO A 362 24.40 13.29 0.28
CA PRO A 362 23.96 12.93 -1.05
C PRO A 362 25.10 12.94 -2.07
N THR A 363 25.16 11.91 -2.91
CA THR A 363 25.92 11.85 -4.15
C THR A 363 24.95 12.13 -5.30
N PHE A 364 25.03 13.32 -5.88
CA PHE A 364 24.25 13.73 -7.05
C PHE A 364 25.13 13.97 -8.27
N ALA A 365 24.54 13.87 -9.46
CA ALA A 365 25.15 14.28 -10.72
C ALA A 365 24.31 15.37 -11.40
N THR A 366 24.98 16.26 -12.12
CA THR A 366 24.39 17.32 -12.94
C THR A 366 25.18 17.46 -14.24
N PRO A 367 24.63 18.10 -15.28
CA PRO A 367 25.38 18.46 -16.47
C PRO A 367 26.62 19.35 -16.16
N GLU A 368 27.63 19.29 -17.02
CA GLU A 368 28.86 20.09 -16.88
C GLU A 368 28.56 21.59 -16.83
N GLY A 369 29.17 22.29 -15.86
CA GLY A 369 28.98 23.73 -15.64
C GLY A 369 27.80 24.11 -14.76
N VAL A 370 26.97 23.15 -14.32
CA VAL A 370 25.91 23.39 -13.33
C VAL A 370 26.50 23.45 -11.93
N THR A 371 26.17 24.52 -11.20
CA THR A 371 26.44 24.67 -9.76
C THR A 371 25.22 24.28 -8.95
N VAL A 372 25.42 23.79 -7.72
CA VAL A 372 24.36 23.29 -6.84
C VAL A 372 24.46 23.96 -5.48
N LYS A 373 23.35 24.48 -4.94
CA LYS A 373 23.30 25.23 -3.68
C LYS A 373 22.10 24.86 -2.81
N VAL A 374 22.25 24.92 -1.49
CA VAL A 374 21.16 24.92 -0.50
C VAL A 374 21.34 26.19 0.34
N ASP A 375 20.28 26.98 0.51
CA ASP A 375 20.31 28.29 1.19
C ASP A 375 21.44 29.24 0.73
N GLY A 376 21.79 29.16 -0.57
CA GLY A 376 22.87 29.92 -1.19
C GLY A 376 24.29 29.37 -0.93
N VAL A 377 24.44 28.35 -0.09
CA VAL A 377 25.71 27.65 0.20
C VAL A 377 25.93 26.56 -0.84
N GLU A 378 27.11 26.55 -1.48
CA GLU A 378 27.50 25.57 -2.49
C GLU A 378 27.61 24.15 -1.91
N GLN A 379 27.14 23.16 -2.69
CA GLN A 379 27.06 21.76 -2.29
C GLN A 379 28.07 20.94 -3.06
N GLU A 380 28.99 20.29 -2.34
CA GLU A 380 29.91 19.30 -2.91
C GLU A 380 29.28 17.89 -2.82
N SER A 381 29.00 17.30 -4.00
CA SER A 381 28.43 15.97 -4.16
C SER A 381 29.30 14.88 -3.51
N GLY A 382 28.69 14.04 -2.68
CA GLY A 382 29.39 12.96 -1.95
C GLY A 382 30.19 13.43 -0.73
N THR A 383 30.19 14.74 -0.41
CA THR A 383 30.94 15.33 0.71
C THR A 383 30.07 16.13 1.67
N THR A 384 29.09 16.90 1.16
CA THR A 384 28.32 17.85 1.99
C THR A 384 27.16 17.16 2.68
N VAL A 385 27.06 17.29 4.01
CA VAL A 385 25.93 16.77 4.79
C VAL A 385 24.73 17.72 4.68
N GLN A 386 23.52 17.16 4.54
CA GLN A 386 22.25 17.86 4.68
C GLN A 386 21.30 17.10 5.61
N ASP A 387 20.44 17.83 6.32
CA ASP A 387 19.39 17.25 7.16
C ASP A 387 18.10 17.12 6.37
N PHE A 388 17.71 15.88 6.07
CA PHE A 388 16.49 15.54 5.34
C PHE A 388 15.31 15.16 6.24
N SER A 389 15.34 15.52 7.53
CA SER A 389 14.20 15.36 8.43
C SER A 389 12.98 16.18 8.00
N GLN A 390 13.20 17.17 7.13
CA GLN A 390 12.22 17.92 6.36
C GLN A 390 12.68 18.04 4.89
N PRO A 391 11.79 18.37 3.94
CA PRO A 391 12.17 18.60 2.55
C PRO A 391 13.24 19.69 2.38
N VAL A 392 14.28 19.41 1.59
CA VAL A 392 15.41 20.32 1.35
C VAL A 392 15.33 20.90 -0.06
N THR A 393 15.34 22.23 -0.20
CA THR A 393 15.32 22.91 -1.50
C THR A 393 16.73 23.17 -2.02
N TYR A 394 17.07 22.53 -3.14
CA TYR A 394 18.30 22.74 -3.88
C TYR A 394 18.06 23.74 -5.02
N THR A 395 18.95 24.72 -5.17
CA THR A 395 18.98 25.62 -6.33
C THR A 395 20.14 25.21 -7.24
N LEU A 396 19.81 24.85 -8.48
CA LEU A 396 20.78 24.50 -9.52
C LEU A 396 20.88 25.69 -10.48
N SER A 397 22.10 26.01 -10.93
CA SER A 397 22.33 27.13 -11.85
C SER A 397 23.43 26.83 -12.85
N ASN A 398 23.17 27.08 -14.14
CA ASN A 398 24.17 27.05 -15.22
C ASN A 398 24.81 28.44 -15.48
N GLY A 399 24.45 29.46 -14.68
CA GLY A 399 24.89 30.85 -14.84
C GLY A 399 23.94 31.75 -15.64
N GLU A 400 23.02 31.19 -16.44
CA GLU A 400 21.99 31.92 -17.20
C GLU A 400 20.56 31.60 -16.72
N GLN A 401 20.33 30.35 -16.34
CA GLN A 401 19.07 29.78 -15.90
C GLN A 401 19.26 29.17 -14.50
N GLU A 402 18.25 29.31 -13.65
CA GLU A 402 18.17 28.64 -12.35
C GLU A 402 16.94 27.73 -12.30
N ALA A 403 17.06 26.60 -11.60
CA ALA A 403 15.95 25.73 -11.27
C ALA A 403 16.01 25.34 -9.79
N GLN A 404 14.85 25.24 -9.16
CA GLN A 404 14.72 24.75 -7.80
C GLN A 404 14.21 23.31 -7.82
N PHE A 405 14.86 22.47 -7.02
CA PHE A 405 14.48 21.08 -6.80
C PHE A 405 14.16 20.86 -5.32
N THR A 406 13.03 20.25 -5.02
CA THR A 406 12.70 19.81 -3.64
C THR A 406 13.14 18.37 -3.47
N VAL A 407 13.99 18.10 -2.47
CA VAL A 407 14.44 16.74 -2.13
C VAL A 407 13.71 16.25 -0.89
N GLU A 408 12.94 15.17 -1.04
CA GLU A 408 12.10 14.57 0.00
C GLU A 408 12.58 13.16 0.34
N VAL A 409 13.06 12.95 1.57
CA VAL A 409 13.46 11.64 2.08
C VAL A 409 12.56 11.28 3.24
N LYS A 410 12.01 10.07 3.23
CA LYS A 410 11.18 9.55 4.32
C LYS A 410 11.53 8.11 4.66
N ASN A 411 11.11 7.67 5.84
CA ASN A 411 10.98 6.26 6.18
C ASN A 411 9.52 5.82 5.99
N THR A 412 9.12 4.68 6.56
CA THR A 412 7.76 4.16 6.45
C THR A 412 6.76 4.85 7.39
N GLY A 413 7.20 5.72 8.29
CA GLY A 413 6.38 6.31 9.36
C GLY A 413 6.26 5.43 10.60
N LEU A 414 6.95 4.28 10.63
CA LEU A 414 7.03 3.40 11.80
C LEU A 414 8.33 3.64 12.60
N PRO A 415 8.34 3.38 13.91
CA PRO A 415 9.56 3.33 14.71
C PRO A 415 10.55 2.27 14.21
N VAL A 416 11.84 2.44 14.48
CA VAL A 416 12.92 1.53 14.03
C VAL A 416 13.61 0.88 15.23
N VAL A 417 13.72 -0.45 15.22
CA VAL A 417 14.48 -1.24 16.20
C VAL A 417 15.76 -1.75 15.54
N VAL A 418 16.91 -1.47 16.17
CA VAL A 418 18.23 -1.92 15.71
C VAL A 418 18.79 -2.94 16.69
N LEU A 419 19.10 -4.14 16.18
CA LEU A 419 19.70 -5.25 16.91
C LEU A 419 21.14 -5.47 16.41
N GLU A 420 22.12 -5.31 17.31
CA GLU A 420 23.55 -5.51 17.03
C GLU A 420 24.08 -6.72 17.83
N GLN A 421 24.18 -7.88 17.19
CA GLN A 421 24.70 -9.12 17.80
C GLN A 421 26.23 -9.11 17.72
N GLU A 422 26.91 -9.16 18.86
CA GLU A 422 28.39 -9.15 18.93
C GLU A 422 28.99 -10.57 18.82
N GLY A 423 28.27 -11.61 19.25
CA GLY A 423 28.72 -13.01 19.20
C GLY A 423 28.31 -13.77 17.94
N GLU A 424 28.85 -14.99 17.79
CA GLU A 424 28.79 -15.77 16.54
C GLU A 424 27.43 -16.44 16.25
N GLY A 425 26.50 -16.50 17.23
CA GLY A 425 25.25 -17.26 17.10
C GLY A 425 25.46 -18.79 17.04
N ASP A 426 24.37 -19.56 17.04
CA ASP A 426 24.38 -21.02 16.91
C ASP A 426 23.39 -21.57 15.86
N THR A 427 22.44 -20.74 15.43
CA THR A 427 21.34 -21.10 14.52
C THR A 427 21.49 -20.32 13.21
N ARG A 428 21.35 -20.99 12.07
CA ARG A 428 21.51 -20.37 10.74
C ARG A 428 20.22 -19.67 10.30
N TRP A 429 20.31 -18.39 9.95
CA TRP A 429 19.26 -17.67 9.24
C TRP A 429 19.68 -17.45 7.78
N ASP A 430 19.24 -18.33 6.88
CA ASP A 430 19.66 -18.32 5.48
C ASP A 430 19.22 -17.05 4.73
N ALA A 431 17.97 -16.62 4.91
CA ALA A 431 17.42 -15.47 4.19
C ALA A 431 18.15 -14.15 4.47
N ALA A 432 18.62 -13.95 5.71
CA ALA A 432 19.40 -12.80 6.11
C ALA A 432 20.92 -13.02 6.01
N ASP A 433 21.39 -14.19 5.57
CA ASP A 433 22.80 -14.59 5.59
C ASP A 433 23.51 -14.23 6.92
N LEU A 434 22.99 -14.82 8.01
CA LEU A 434 23.45 -14.59 9.38
C LEU A 434 23.45 -15.88 10.19
N MET A 435 24.22 -15.88 11.28
CA MET A 435 24.07 -16.80 12.39
C MET A 435 23.47 -16.02 13.57
N VAL A 436 22.42 -16.56 14.17
CA VAL A 436 21.65 -15.94 15.26
C VAL A 436 21.61 -16.86 16.48
N TYR A 437 21.32 -16.32 17.65
CA TYR A 437 21.09 -17.14 18.85
C TYR A 437 19.74 -17.87 18.80
N GLY A 438 19.76 -19.20 18.90
CA GLY A 438 18.58 -20.07 18.92
C GLY A 438 17.72 -19.94 20.16
N LYS A 439 16.51 -20.53 20.14
CA LYS A 439 15.51 -20.39 21.22
C LYS A 439 16.06 -20.73 22.60
N GLU A 440 16.98 -21.68 22.71
CA GLU A 440 17.58 -22.13 23.99
C GLU A 440 18.97 -21.55 24.29
N ALA A 441 19.52 -20.70 23.41
CA ALA A 441 20.82 -20.09 23.62
C ALA A 441 20.82 -19.19 24.87
N GLU A 442 21.94 -19.18 25.61
CA GLU A 442 22.09 -18.32 26.79
C GLU A 442 21.90 -16.84 26.45
N TRP A 443 21.33 -16.08 27.39
CA TRP A 443 21.12 -14.65 27.18
C TRP A 443 22.45 -13.91 27.19
N ALA A 444 22.89 -13.51 25.99
CA ALA A 444 24.00 -12.59 25.81
C ALA A 444 23.81 -11.31 26.64
N LYS A 445 24.94 -10.69 27.01
CA LYS A 445 24.97 -9.48 27.85
C LYS A 445 25.76 -8.33 27.22
N THR A 446 26.25 -8.54 26.00
CA THR A 446 27.08 -7.58 25.27
C THR A 446 26.48 -7.18 23.93
N ASP A 447 25.39 -7.81 23.47
CA ASP A 447 24.69 -7.31 22.29
C ASP A 447 24.06 -5.94 22.60
N LYS A 448 23.76 -5.17 21.56
CA LYS A 448 23.15 -3.85 21.69
C LYS A 448 21.78 -3.81 21.04
N VAL A 449 20.86 -3.12 21.71
CA VAL A 449 19.53 -2.80 21.18
C VAL A 449 19.34 -1.30 21.24
N SER A 450 18.92 -0.72 20.12
CA SER A 450 18.51 0.68 20.02
C SER A 450 17.09 0.76 19.48
N VAL A 451 16.32 1.76 19.92
CA VAL A 451 14.96 2.01 19.43
C VAL A 451 14.82 3.50 19.14
N TYR A 452 14.27 3.81 17.98
CA TYR A 452 14.06 5.17 17.47
C TYR A 452 12.60 5.34 17.09
N GLU A 453 12.04 6.51 17.40
CA GLU A 453 10.74 6.92 16.89
C GLU A 453 10.78 7.17 15.37
N ALA A 454 9.60 7.27 14.75
CA ALA A 454 9.48 7.48 13.31
C ALA A 454 10.11 8.79 12.80
N ASP A 455 10.32 9.80 13.65
CA ASP A 455 11.01 11.05 13.32
C ASP A 455 12.55 10.98 13.50
N GLY A 456 13.07 9.81 13.94
CA GLY A 456 14.47 9.60 14.25
C GLY A 456 14.89 10.02 15.67
N THR A 457 13.97 10.48 16.51
CA THR A 457 14.27 10.71 17.93
C THR A 457 14.56 9.39 18.66
N VAL A 458 15.47 9.44 19.63
CA VAL A 458 15.95 8.24 20.32
C VAL A 458 15.07 7.92 21.52
N ASP A 459 14.44 6.74 21.52
CA ASP A 459 13.67 6.20 22.65
C ASP A 459 14.55 5.31 23.54
N VAL A 460 15.31 4.39 22.94
CA VAL A 460 16.32 3.57 23.62
C VAL A 460 17.69 3.76 22.96
N ASP A 461 18.61 4.42 23.66
CA ASP A 461 19.97 4.69 23.19
C ASP A 461 20.93 3.51 23.45
N ARG A 462 21.04 2.61 22.47
CA ARG A 462 22.09 1.59 22.32
C ARG A 462 22.53 0.89 23.62
N VAL A 463 21.57 0.26 24.28
CA VAL A 463 21.76 -0.36 25.60
C VAL A 463 22.16 -1.84 25.51
N ASP A 464 22.84 -2.34 26.56
CA ASP A 464 23.19 -3.76 26.69
C ASP A 464 21.93 -4.64 26.85
N ALA A 465 21.86 -5.68 26.02
CA ALA A 465 20.81 -6.68 26.02
C ALA A 465 21.36 -8.04 25.55
N GLY A 466 20.49 -9.05 25.58
CA GLY A 466 20.59 -10.22 24.72
C GLY A 466 19.29 -10.42 23.98
N PHE A 467 19.35 -10.99 22.78
CA PHE A 467 18.17 -11.37 22.02
C PHE A 467 18.38 -12.71 21.31
N ARG A 468 17.35 -13.54 21.29
CA ARG A 468 17.39 -14.91 20.74
C ARG A 468 16.06 -15.25 20.06
N LEU A 469 16.03 -16.32 19.29
CA LEU A 469 14.81 -16.80 18.65
C LEU A 469 13.70 -17.11 19.68
N ARG A 470 12.45 -17.09 19.22
CA ARG A 470 11.28 -17.47 20.04
C ARG A 470 10.23 -18.20 19.21
N GLY A 471 9.22 -18.72 19.91
CA GLY A 471 8.14 -19.50 19.29
C GLY A 471 8.57 -20.92 18.96
N ASN A 472 7.60 -21.81 18.79
CA ASN A 472 7.84 -23.23 18.56
C ASN A 472 7.94 -23.52 17.05
N SER A 473 6.89 -23.18 16.32
CA SER A 473 6.79 -23.29 14.86
C SER A 473 7.42 -22.12 14.10
N THR A 474 7.23 -20.89 14.58
CA THR A 474 7.60 -19.66 13.85
C THR A 474 9.10 -19.44 13.70
N GLN A 475 9.94 -20.14 14.47
CA GLN A 475 11.39 -20.16 14.31
C GLN A 475 11.89 -20.99 13.11
N GLU A 476 11.01 -21.77 12.46
CA GLU A 476 11.35 -22.49 11.21
C GLU A 476 11.07 -21.65 9.96
N TYR A 477 10.45 -20.46 10.10
CA TYR A 477 10.00 -19.63 9.00
C TYR A 477 11.14 -18.79 8.37
N PRO A 478 11.05 -18.42 7.07
CA PRO A 478 12.06 -17.60 6.40
C PRO A 478 12.33 -16.25 7.09
N LYS A 479 11.34 -15.71 7.80
CA LYS A 479 11.41 -14.47 8.58
C LYS A 479 11.26 -14.82 10.06
N LEU A 480 12.35 -14.69 10.82
CA LEU A 480 12.46 -15.21 12.18
C LEU A 480 11.98 -14.21 13.24
N PRO A 481 11.21 -14.64 14.26
CA PRO A 481 10.82 -13.82 15.41
C PRO A 481 11.87 -13.85 16.53
N PHE A 482 11.92 -12.80 17.36
CA PHE A 482 12.92 -12.66 18.42
C PHE A 482 12.29 -12.32 19.78
N ALA A 483 12.94 -12.76 20.86
CA ALA A 483 12.72 -12.27 22.21
C ALA A 483 13.96 -11.50 22.68
N ILE A 484 13.74 -10.38 23.37
CA ILE A 484 14.75 -9.43 23.85
C ILE A 484 14.73 -9.44 25.39
N LYS A 485 15.92 -9.47 26.01
CA LYS A 485 16.14 -9.28 27.45
C LYS A 485 17.18 -8.18 27.65
N PHE A 486 16.74 -6.99 28.01
CA PHE A 486 17.64 -5.92 28.45
C PHE A 486 18.32 -6.27 29.79
N ASP A 487 19.56 -5.80 30.01
CA ASP A 487 20.25 -5.93 31.30
C ASP A 487 19.46 -5.23 32.43
N LYS A 488 18.90 -4.06 32.13
CA LYS A 488 18.10 -3.21 33.03
C LYS A 488 16.71 -2.96 32.44
N LYS A 489 15.69 -2.74 33.28
CA LYS A 489 14.33 -2.44 32.82
C LYS A 489 14.36 -1.16 31.96
N GLN A 490 13.87 -1.25 30.72
CA GLN A 490 13.70 -0.11 29.80
C GLN A 490 12.21 0.18 29.58
N SER A 491 11.86 1.45 29.43
CA SER A 491 10.63 1.80 28.69
C SER A 491 10.95 1.68 27.21
N VAL A 492 9.96 1.34 26.40
CA VAL A 492 10.12 1.25 24.95
C VAL A 492 8.86 1.80 24.29
N LEU A 493 9.01 2.82 23.45
CA LEU A 493 7.94 3.49 22.69
C LEU A 493 6.73 3.85 23.58
N GLY A 494 7.02 4.51 24.71
CA GLY A 494 6.03 4.91 25.70
C GLY A 494 5.44 3.78 26.57
N MET A 495 5.73 2.50 26.30
CA MET A 495 5.26 1.38 27.12
C MET A 495 6.04 1.30 28.46
N PRO A 496 5.42 0.76 29.54
CA PRO A 496 6.03 0.68 30.87
C PRO A 496 7.35 -0.11 30.95
N LYS A 497 8.07 0.07 32.06
CA LYS A 497 9.47 -0.35 32.18
C LYS A 497 9.61 -1.83 32.45
N HIS A 498 10.19 -2.58 31.51
CA HIS A 498 10.48 -3.99 31.72
C HIS A 498 11.77 -4.46 31.01
N LYS A 499 12.28 -5.64 31.39
CA LYS A 499 13.44 -6.24 30.73
C LYS A 499 13.07 -7.05 29.49
N ARG A 500 11.89 -7.66 29.48
CA ARG A 500 11.45 -8.66 28.48
C ARG A 500 10.54 -8.07 27.40
N TRP A 501 10.95 -8.15 26.14
CA TRP A 501 10.21 -7.65 24.98
C TRP A 501 10.28 -8.67 23.84
N VAL A 502 9.37 -8.62 22.88
CA VAL A 502 9.34 -9.57 21.77
C VAL A 502 9.03 -8.88 20.45
N LEU A 503 9.65 -9.38 19.38
CA LEU A 503 9.44 -8.98 18.00
C LEU A 503 8.74 -10.14 17.29
N LEU A 504 7.43 -10.01 17.07
CA LEU A 504 6.66 -10.98 16.30
C LEU A 504 6.83 -10.69 14.81
N ALA A 505 7.25 -11.70 14.06
CA ALA A 505 7.53 -11.56 12.63
C ALA A 505 6.26 -11.39 11.78
N ASN A 506 5.10 -11.80 12.31
CA ASN A 506 3.80 -11.85 11.64
C ASN A 506 3.89 -12.40 10.19
N TRP A 507 4.78 -13.38 9.96
CA TRP A 507 5.15 -13.80 8.60
C TRP A 507 4.02 -14.48 7.82
N MET A 508 3.01 -15.03 8.50
CA MET A 508 1.85 -15.63 7.86
C MET A 508 0.74 -14.61 7.55
N ASP A 509 0.76 -13.44 8.19
CA ASP A 509 -0.32 -12.46 8.23
C ASP A 509 -0.16 -11.39 7.14
N ARG A 510 -1.05 -11.42 6.14
CA ARG A 510 -1.07 -10.42 5.05
C ARG A 510 -1.20 -8.99 5.54
N THR A 511 -1.85 -8.76 6.68
CA THR A 511 -2.06 -7.41 7.22
C THR A 511 -0.92 -6.94 8.11
N MET A 512 -0.19 -7.88 8.71
CA MET A 512 0.76 -7.70 9.82
C MET A 512 0.12 -7.15 11.12
N LEU A 513 -1.21 -7.15 11.22
CA LEU A 513 -2.00 -6.51 12.28
C LEU A 513 -2.81 -7.48 13.14
N ARG A 514 -2.94 -8.77 12.82
CA ARG A 514 -3.87 -9.67 13.52
C ARG A 514 -3.62 -9.76 15.03
N ASN A 515 -2.36 -9.86 15.43
CA ASN A 515 -1.94 -9.77 16.83
C ASN A 515 -2.32 -8.41 17.47
N ALA A 516 -2.08 -7.30 16.77
CA ALA A 516 -2.43 -5.96 17.26
C ALA A 516 -3.93 -5.79 17.49
N VAL A 517 -4.76 -6.26 16.53
CA VAL A 517 -6.22 -6.18 16.60
C VAL A 517 -6.79 -7.10 17.68
N ALA A 518 -6.22 -8.30 17.88
CA ALA A 518 -6.62 -9.18 18.97
C ALA A 518 -6.31 -8.57 20.35
N PHE A 519 -5.14 -7.95 20.52
CA PHE A 519 -4.78 -7.25 21.75
C PHE A 519 -5.65 -6.01 21.98
N GLU A 520 -5.96 -5.26 20.93
CA GLU A 520 -6.91 -4.14 20.97
C GLU A 520 -8.32 -4.57 21.40
N ILE A 521 -8.85 -5.68 20.87
CA ILE A 521 -10.12 -6.27 21.34
C ILE A 521 -10.06 -6.60 22.83
N ALA A 522 -8.93 -7.14 23.31
CA ALA A 522 -8.69 -7.42 24.72
C ALA A 522 -8.66 -6.14 25.58
N HIS A 523 -7.96 -5.09 25.14
CA HIS A 523 -7.91 -3.78 25.81
C HIS A 523 -9.30 -3.13 25.90
N ARG A 524 -10.06 -3.06 24.79
CA ARG A 524 -11.43 -2.53 24.81
C ARG A 524 -12.37 -3.33 25.71
N THR A 525 -12.13 -4.63 25.86
CA THR A 525 -12.91 -5.51 26.74
C THR A 525 -12.57 -5.26 28.21
N ALA A 526 -11.27 -5.16 28.55
CA ALA A 526 -10.80 -4.87 29.91
C ALA A 526 -11.16 -3.45 30.38
N ASP A 527 -11.03 -2.44 29.50
CA ASP A 527 -11.40 -1.05 29.78
C ASP A 527 -12.90 -0.88 30.09
N ALA A 528 -13.74 -1.75 29.53
CA ALA A 528 -15.18 -1.75 29.81
C ALA A 528 -15.53 -2.30 31.22
N PHE A 529 -14.67 -3.14 31.81
CA PHE A 529 -14.85 -3.72 33.14
C PHE A 529 -13.54 -4.11 33.84
N GLY A 530 -13.15 -3.36 34.87
CA GLY A 530 -12.04 -3.72 35.77
C GLY A 530 -12.26 -4.94 36.69
N ASP A 531 -13.24 -5.80 36.42
CA ASP A 531 -13.54 -7.03 37.18
C ASP A 531 -13.47 -8.32 36.34
N GLY A 532 -12.92 -8.26 35.12
CA GLY A 532 -12.85 -9.39 34.19
C GLY A 532 -11.46 -9.67 33.64
N LEU A 533 -11.26 -9.53 32.32
CA LEU A 533 -9.95 -9.76 31.72
C LEU A 533 -8.90 -8.81 32.33
N GLY A 534 -7.77 -9.36 32.76
CA GLY A 534 -6.70 -8.61 33.41
C GLY A 534 -5.84 -7.80 32.44
N TRP A 535 -4.58 -7.57 32.80
CA TRP A 535 -3.60 -6.97 31.91
C TRP A 535 -3.46 -7.77 30.59
N ASN A 536 -3.26 -7.07 29.47
CA ASN A 536 -2.94 -7.65 28.17
C ASN A 536 -1.73 -6.94 27.54
N PRO A 537 -1.00 -7.59 26.61
CA PRO A 537 0.18 -7.00 26.00
C PRO A 537 -0.14 -5.69 25.25
N ARG A 538 0.72 -4.68 25.43
CA ARG A 538 0.79 -3.51 24.53
C ARG A 538 1.87 -3.76 23.47
N GLY A 539 1.75 -3.12 22.31
CA GLY A 539 2.72 -3.20 21.23
C GLY A 539 2.40 -2.33 20.02
N THR A 540 3.36 -2.23 19.10
CA THR A 540 3.27 -1.44 17.87
C THR A 540 4.10 -2.07 16.75
N ASN A 541 3.77 -1.79 15.49
CA ASN A 541 4.59 -2.22 14.35
C ASN A 541 5.85 -1.36 14.23
N VAL A 542 6.97 -1.99 13.92
CA VAL A 542 8.30 -1.38 13.82
C VAL A 542 9.07 -1.95 12.62
N GLU A 543 9.98 -1.16 12.06
CA GLU A 543 10.99 -1.68 11.12
C GLU A 543 12.17 -2.26 11.90
N VAL A 544 12.62 -3.47 11.57
CA VAL A 544 13.76 -4.09 12.26
C VAL A 544 15.02 -4.09 11.39
N VAL A 545 16.12 -3.63 11.96
CA VAL A 545 17.47 -3.75 11.42
C VAL A 545 18.27 -4.73 12.28
N TYR A 546 18.74 -5.83 11.69
CA TYR A 546 19.57 -6.84 12.36
C TYR A 546 20.96 -6.87 11.72
N ASN A 547 22.02 -6.59 12.49
CA ASN A 547 23.42 -6.53 12.02
C ASN A 547 23.58 -5.88 10.63
N GLY A 548 23.08 -4.65 10.51
CA GLY A 548 23.20 -3.83 9.30
C GLY A 548 22.35 -4.31 8.10
N ARG A 549 21.29 -5.08 8.34
CA ARG A 549 20.31 -5.51 7.32
C ARG A 549 18.90 -5.17 7.78
N HIS A 550 18.13 -4.47 6.96
CA HIS A 550 16.69 -4.32 7.19
C HIS A 550 15.98 -5.64 6.89
N VAL A 551 15.25 -6.16 7.87
CA VAL A 551 14.57 -7.46 7.82
C VAL A 551 13.04 -7.33 7.81
N GLY A 552 12.52 -6.11 7.54
CA GLY A 552 11.09 -5.82 7.37
C GLY A 552 10.37 -5.40 8.66
N ASN A 553 9.04 -5.41 8.58
CA ASN A 553 8.10 -5.01 9.62
C ASN A 553 7.97 -6.10 10.70
N TYR A 554 7.95 -5.73 11.98
CA TYR A 554 7.65 -6.65 13.09
C TYR A 554 6.66 -5.98 14.03
N TYR A 555 5.85 -6.78 14.73
CA TYR A 555 5.08 -6.26 15.87
C TYR A 555 5.93 -6.38 17.14
N LEU A 556 6.41 -5.23 17.64
CA LEU A 556 7.13 -5.13 18.91
C LEU A 556 6.10 -5.04 20.04
N CYS A 557 6.10 -6.01 20.94
CA CYS A 557 5.17 -6.01 22.07
C CYS A 557 5.79 -6.52 23.38
N GLU A 558 5.03 -6.32 24.45
CA GLU A 558 5.36 -6.81 25.78
C GLU A 558 5.26 -8.34 25.86
N GLN A 559 6.30 -9.00 26.38
CA GLN A 559 6.20 -10.41 26.75
C GLN A 559 5.30 -10.58 27.99
N ILE A 560 4.39 -11.55 28.00
CA ILE A 560 3.62 -11.89 29.21
C ILE A 560 4.59 -12.30 30.33
N LYS A 561 4.56 -11.56 31.44
CA LYS A 561 5.23 -11.88 32.71
C LYS A 561 4.48 -11.28 33.89
N ILE A 562 4.64 -11.93 35.04
CA ILE A 562 4.27 -11.41 36.37
C ILE A 562 5.20 -10.22 36.66
N ASP A 563 4.62 -9.03 36.81
CA ASP A 563 5.29 -7.77 37.17
C ASP A 563 4.18 -6.73 37.41
N GLY A 564 4.37 -5.80 38.35
CA GLY A 564 3.35 -4.77 38.66
C GLY A 564 3.03 -3.79 37.51
N ASP A 565 3.91 -3.64 36.51
CA ASP A 565 3.63 -2.89 35.28
C ASP A 565 3.00 -3.77 34.16
N ARG A 566 2.81 -5.07 34.43
CA ARG A 566 2.25 -6.10 33.54
C ARG A 566 1.13 -6.90 34.23
N LEU A 567 1.25 -8.22 34.33
CA LEU A 567 0.30 -9.04 35.07
C LEU A 567 0.58 -8.87 36.57
N ASP A 568 -0.09 -7.87 37.15
CA ASP A 568 -0.01 -7.50 38.57
C ASP A 568 -0.75 -8.53 39.45
N ILE A 569 -0.03 -9.62 39.76
CA ILE A 569 -0.38 -10.64 40.74
C ILE A 569 0.81 -10.81 41.71
N LYS A 570 0.64 -11.61 42.77
CA LYS A 570 1.77 -11.98 43.65
C LYS A 570 2.97 -12.47 42.83
N ASP A 571 4.17 -12.16 43.30
CA ASP A 571 5.41 -12.48 42.60
C ASP A 571 5.59 -14.00 42.39
N CYS A 572 6.41 -14.37 41.41
CA CYS A 572 6.67 -15.78 41.12
C CYS A 572 7.50 -16.44 42.25
N TYR A 573 7.56 -17.77 42.27
CA TYR A 573 8.24 -18.49 43.34
C TYR A 573 9.72 -18.13 43.51
N GLU A 574 10.47 -17.90 42.42
CA GLU A 574 11.88 -17.49 42.50
C GLU A 574 12.03 -16.18 43.28
N ASP A 575 11.25 -15.15 42.90
CA ASP A 575 11.27 -13.83 43.54
C ASP A 575 10.81 -13.89 45.02
N VAL A 576 9.73 -14.64 45.33
CA VAL A 576 9.23 -14.83 46.70
C VAL A 576 10.24 -15.59 47.58
N VAL A 577 11.02 -16.51 47.00
CA VAL A 577 12.10 -17.22 47.72
C VAL A 577 13.27 -16.29 48.04
N GLU A 578 13.62 -15.34 47.16
CA GLU A 578 14.66 -14.34 47.47
C GLU A 578 14.28 -13.49 48.70
N ASP A 579 13.00 -13.12 48.84
CA ASP A 579 12.50 -12.28 49.93
C ASP A 579 12.22 -13.03 51.25
N MET A 580 11.60 -14.22 51.19
CA MET A 580 11.12 -14.95 52.37
C MET A 580 12.01 -16.12 52.80
N GLY A 581 12.89 -16.59 51.92
CA GLY A 581 13.69 -17.80 52.09
C GLY A 581 12.90 -19.09 51.86
N GLU A 582 13.49 -20.01 51.09
CA GLU A 582 12.90 -21.26 50.57
C GLU A 582 12.00 -22.02 51.56
N GLY A 583 12.47 -22.24 52.80
CA GLY A 583 11.73 -23.00 53.81
C GLY A 583 10.51 -22.30 54.43
N SER A 584 10.23 -21.04 54.05
CA SER A 584 9.13 -20.22 54.57
C SER A 584 7.97 -20.06 53.58
N VAL A 585 8.21 -20.31 52.28
CA VAL A 585 7.26 -20.01 51.20
C VAL A 585 6.16 -21.07 51.15
N THR A 586 4.91 -20.64 51.07
CA THR A 586 3.76 -21.53 50.85
C THR A 586 3.13 -21.25 49.48
N PRO A 587 2.31 -22.17 48.93
CA PRO A 587 1.64 -21.92 47.65
C PRO A 587 0.74 -20.67 47.64
N ALA A 588 0.20 -20.27 48.78
CA ALA A 588 -0.61 -19.06 48.89
C ALA A 588 0.22 -17.76 48.79
N ASP A 589 1.55 -17.82 48.88
CA ASP A 589 2.45 -16.66 48.84
C ASP A 589 2.90 -16.28 47.43
N CYS A 590 2.72 -17.16 46.44
CA CYS A 590 3.16 -16.96 45.05
C CYS A 590 2.00 -16.60 44.11
N GLY A 591 2.32 -15.96 42.98
CA GLY A 591 1.48 -15.98 41.78
C GLY A 591 1.92 -17.08 40.82
N TYR A 592 0.99 -17.51 39.98
CA TYR A 592 1.20 -18.57 38.99
C TYR A 592 0.65 -18.12 37.64
N LEU A 593 1.52 -18.08 36.63
CA LEU A 593 1.14 -17.91 35.24
C LEU A 593 1.09 -19.29 34.57
N LEU A 594 -0.11 -19.68 34.13
CA LEU A 594 -0.40 -20.94 33.48
C LEU A 594 -0.63 -20.69 31.98
N GLU A 595 -0.28 -21.67 31.17
CA GLU A 595 -0.53 -21.75 29.74
C GLU A 595 -1.08 -23.13 29.42
N PHE A 596 -2.13 -23.17 28.62
CA PHE A 596 -2.64 -24.38 27.99
C PHE A 596 -2.13 -24.40 26.55
N ASP A 597 -1.19 -25.32 26.29
CA ASP A 597 -0.43 -25.41 25.03
C ASP A 597 0.03 -26.85 24.79
N ASP A 598 -0.09 -27.33 23.55
CA ASP A 598 0.26 -28.69 23.15
C ASP A 598 1.76 -28.89 22.86
N GLY A 599 2.53 -27.81 22.68
CA GLY A 599 4.00 -27.83 22.63
C GLY A 599 4.62 -28.38 23.92
N TYR A 600 3.93 -28.21 25.05
CA TYR A 600 4.14 -28.94 26.31
C TYR A 600 5.63 -29.01 26.72
N ASP A 601 6.35 -27.89 26.61
CA ASP A 601 7.82 -27.81 26.66
C ASP A 601 8.39 -27.34 28.01
N GLU A 602 7.60 -26.73 28.91
CA GLU A 602 8.06 -26.21 30.22
C GLU A 602 8.45 -27.29 31.24
N ASN A 603 9.15 -26.95 32.32
CA ASN A 603 9.49 -27.96 33.36
C ASN A 603 8.26 -28.35 34.21
N CYS A 604 7.46 -27.36 34.61
CA CYS A 604 6.32 -27.52 35.51
C CYS A 604 5.02 -27.72 34.71
N LYS A 605 4.67 -28.97 34.40
CA LYS A 605 3.52 -29.32 33.54
C LYS A 605 2.76 -30.59 33.95
N PHE A 606 1.49 -30.66 33.54
CA PHE A 606 0.58 -31.78 33.78
C PHE A 606 -0.56 -31.84 32.74
N ILE A 607 -1.35 -32.91 32.75
CA ILE A 607 -2.52 -33.12 31.88
C ILE A 607 -3.76 -33.29 32.77
N THR A 608 -4.88 -32.64 32.44
CA THR A 608 -6.11 -32.71 33.26
C THR A 608 -6.81 -34.07 33.22
N ASN A 609 -7.53 -34.41 34.30
CA ASN A 609 -7.99 -35.78 34.57
C ASN A 609 -9.20 -36.25 33.73
N ARG A 610 -10.05 -35.35 33.23
CA ARG A 610 -11.32 -35.64 32.50
C ARG A 610 -11.30 -35.18 31.05
N ARG A 611 -10.66 -34.03 30.74
CA ARG A 611 -10.57 -33.47 29.37
C ARG A 611 -9.22 -33.68 28.71
N TYR A 612 -8.18 -34.02 29.47
CA TYR A 612 -6.81 -34.18 28.98
C TYR A 612 -6.22 -32.90 28.36
N LEU A 613 -6.58 -31.75 28.93
CA LEU A 613 -5.98 -30.47 28.55
C LEU A 613 -4.50 -30.45 28.99
N PRO A 614 -3.56 -30.13 28.10
CA PRO A 614 -2.17 -29.90 28.49
C PRO A 614 -2.08 -28.56 29.24
N CYS A 615 -1.47 -28.55 30.42
CA CYS A 615 -1.33 -27.34 31.24
C CYS A 615 0.10 -27.23 31.77
N GLN A 616 0.71 -26.06 31.60
CA GLN A 616 2.08 -25.77 32.01
C GLN A 616 2.23 -24.41 32.68
N LEU A 617 3.23 -24.26 33.55
CA LEU A 617 3.55 -23.01 34.24
C LEU A 617 4.74 -22.34 33.54
N LYS A 618 4.72 -21.00 33.44
CA LYS A 618 5.76 -20.21 32.75
C LYS A 618 6.92 -19.74 33.63
N ASP A 619 6.90 -20.15 34.89
CA ASP A 619 7.88 -19.85 35.94
C ASP A 619 7.99 -21.09 36.85
N ASP A 620 9.21 -21.43 37.27
CA ASP A 620 9.49 -22.71 37.96
C ASP A 620 9.14 -22.70 39.45
N VAL A 621 8.64 -23.85 39.92
CA VAL A 621 8.24 -24.13 41.31
C VAL A 621 8.68 -25.55 41.69
N PRO A 622 8.71 -25.94 42.98
CA PRO A 622 8.91 -27.33 43.37
C PRO A 622 7.82 -28.22 42.73
N TRP A 623 8.20 -29.21 41.91
CA TRP A 623 7.27 -29.96 41.05
C TRP A 623 7.34 -31.50 41.20
N GLU A 624 8.06 -31.99 42.20
CA GLU A 624 8.02 -33.39 42.59
C GLU A 624 6.61 -33.79 43.08
N SER A 625 6.26 -35.08 42.99
CA SER A 625 4.89 -35.57 43.30
C SER A 625 4.45 -35.41 44.76
N SER A 626 5.35 -34.96 45.66
CA SER A 626 5.05 -34.61 47.06
C SER A 626 5.00 -33.10 47.31
N SER A 627 5.22 -32.26 46.29
CA SER A 627 5.23 -30.81 46.41
C SER A 627 3.84 -30.25 46.70
N ALA A 628 3.76 -29.39 47.73
CA ALA A 628 2.55 -28.63 48.01
C ALA A 628 2.18 -27.65 46.88
N PHE A 629 3.17 -27.12 46.15
CA PHE A 629 2.95 -26.21 45.01
C PHE A 629 2.31 -26.95 43.84
N ARG A 630 2.82 -28.14 43.52
CA ARG A 630 2.25 -29.01 42.50
C ARG A 630 0.82 -29.42 42.85
N THR A 631 0.60 -29.97 44.05
CA THR A 631 -0.74 -30.37 44.50
C THR A 631 -1.71 -29.19 44.48
N PHE A 632 -1.30 -28.00 44.92
CA PHE A 632 -2.14 -26.81 44.89
C PHE A 632 -2.62 -26.43 43.48
N VAL A 633 -1.73 -26.42 42.48
CA VAL A 633 -2.11 -26.06 41.10
C VAL A 633 -2.87 -27.19 40.41
N GLU A 634 -2.44 -28.45 40.56
CA GLU A 634 -3.15 -29.61 40.01
C GLU A 634 -4.58 -29.71 40.60
N ASP A 635 -4.76 -29.53 41.91
CA ASP A 635 -6.09 -29.56 42.57
C ASP A 635 -6.97 -28.38 42.14
N LYS A 636 -6.40 -27.18 41.93
CA LYS A 636 -7.15 -26.01 41.45
C LYS A 636 -7.74 -26.27 40.06
N VAL A 637 -6.91 -26.69 39.10
CA VAL A 637 -7.31 -26.86 37.70
C VAL A 637 -8.20 -28.10 37.53
N ASN A 638 -7.83 -29.25 38.12
CA ASN A 638 -8.67 -30.45 38.06
C ASN A 638 -9.99 -30.24 38.82
N GLY A 639 -10.00 -29.49 39.92
CA GLY A 639 -11.22 -29.18 40.67
C GLY A 639 -12.26 -28.38 39.88
N VAL A 640 -11.82 -27.46 39.01
CA VAL A 640 -12.72 -26.76 38.06
C VAL A 640 -13.32 -27.75 37.07
N GLU A 641 -12.48 -28.61 36.49
CA GLU A 641 -12.88 -29.59 35.49
C GLU A 641 -13.81 -30.69 36.03
N ASP A 642 -13.54 -31.20 37.24
CA ASP A 642 -14.40 -32.14 37.95
C ASP A 642 -15.77 -31.50 38.27
N ALA A 643 -15.79 -30.27 38.78
CA ALA A 643 -17.04 -29.56 39.09
C ALA A 643 -17.88 -29.27 37.83
N LEU A 644 -17.24 -28.93 36.70
CA LEU A 644 -17.90 -28.80 35.40
C LEU A 644 -18.46 -30.13 34.87
N ALA A 645 -17.72 -31.23 35.04
CA ALA A 645 -18.13 -32.55 34.59
C ALA A 645 -19.32 -33.09 35.42
N ASP A 646 -19.35 -32.80 36.72
CA ASP A 646 -20.40 -33.23 37.64
C ASP A 646 -21.59 -32.24 37.70
N GLY A 647 -21.47 -31.05 37.10
CA GLY A 647 -22.52 -30.02 37.01
C GLY A 647 -22.67 -29.14 38.25
N ASP A 648 -21.67 -29.08 39.12
CA ASP A 648 -21.65 -28.25 40.33
C ASP A 648 -21.11 -26.84 40.02
N TYR A 649 -21.91 -26.03 39.33
CA TYR A 649 -21.51 -24.67 38.94
C TYR A 649 -21.25 -23.74 40.13
N ALA A 650 -21.84 -24.01 41.30
CA ALA A 650 -21.50 -23.28 42.52
C ALA A 650 -20.02 -23.51 42.88
N ARG A 651 -19.56 -24.77 42.87
CA ARG A 651 -18.15 -25.10 43.06
C ARG A 651 -17.25 -24.61 41.92
N VAL A 652 -17.73 -24.63 40.67
CA VAL A 652 -16.98 -24.01 39.55
C VAL A 652 -16.68 -22.55 39.86
N TYR A 653 -17.67 -21.74 40.25
CA TYR A 653 -17.47 -20.30 40.47
C TYR A 653 -16.78 -19.95 41.80
N GLU A 654 -16.58 -20.92 42.71
CA GLU A 654 -15.62 -20.81 43.83
C GLU A 654 -14.16 -20.95 43.37
N LEU A 655 -13.91 -21.75 42.32
CA LEU A 655 -12.57 -22.10 41.86
C LEU A 655 -12.11 -21.29 40.64
N LEU A 656 -13.04 -20.93 39.76
CA LEU A 656 -12.84 -20.25 38.48
C LEU A 656 -13.52 -18.89 38.51
N ASP A 657 -12.82 -17.86 38.05
CA ASP A 657 -13.43 -16.55 37.87
C ASP A 657 -14.27 -16.48 36.59
N MET A 658 -15.58 -16.29 36.76
CA MET A 658 -16.53 -16.26 35.65
C MET A 658 -16.35 -15.05 34.72
N ASN A 659 -15.92 -13.89 35.24
CA ASN A 659 -15.85 -12.66 34.46
C ASN A 659 -14.70 -12.70 33.44
N SER A 660 -13.49 -13.00 33.93
CA SER A 660 -12.29 -13.10 33.09
C SER A 660 -12.45 -14.15 31.98
N VAL A 661 -13.07 -15.28 32.29
CA VAL A 661 -13.36 -16.35 31.32
C VAL A 661 -14.35 -15.89 30.24
N ILE A 662 -15.40 -15.14 30.60
CA ILE A 662 -16.34 -14.57 29.62
C ILE A 662 -15.65 -13.56 28.71
N ASP A 663 -14.79 -12.71 29.27
CA ASP A 663 -14.10 -11.67 28.51
C ASP A 663 -13.04 -12.25 27.56
N GLN A 664 -12.22 -13.21 28.02
CA GLN A 664 -11.27 -13.91 27.16
C GLN A 664 -12.02 -14.64 26.02
N PHE A 665 -13.17 -15.24 26.32
CA PHE A 665 -14.02 -15.89 25.33
C PHE A 665 -14.52 -14.92 24.25
N PHE A 666 -14.85 -13.67 24.57
CA PHE A 666 -15.18 -12.67 23.56
C PHE A 666 -14.02 -12.40 22.61
N VAL A 667 -12.76 -12.39 23.08
CA VAL A 667 -11.58 -12.22 22.21
C VAL A 667 -11.45 -13.40 21.23
N TRP A 668 -11.53 -14.65 21.70
CA TRP A 668 -11.50 -15.85 20.85
C TRP A 668 -12.64 -15.84 19.82
N GLU A 669 -13.86 -15.50 20.23
CA GLU A 669 -15.03 -15.47 19.34
C GLU A 669 -15.02 -14.32 18.31
N LEU A 670 -14.41 -13.16 18.63
CA LEU A 670 -14.29 -12.01 17.71
C LEU A 670 -13.15 -12.15 16.71
N THR A 671 -12.03 -12.75 17.13
CA THR A 671 -10.91 -13.12 16.25
C THR A 671 -11.21 -14.35 15.40
N MET A 672 -12.27 -15.09 15.75
CA MET A 672 -12.61 -16.41 15.22
C MET A 672 -11.49 -17.45 15.34
N ASN A 673 -10.60 -17.29 16.34
CA ASN A 673 -9.53 -18.25 16.59
C ASN A 673 -10.12 -19.51 17.28
N ASN A 674 -9.91 -20.68 16.66
CA ASN A 674 -10.41 -21.96 17.12
C ASN A 674 -9.43 -22.76 18.00
N GLU A 675 -8.26 -22.21 18.33
CA GLU A 675 -7.22 -22.93 19.08
C GLU A 675 -7.69 -23.34 20.48
N TYR A 676 -8.64 -22.65 21.13
CA TYR A 676 -9.20 -23.12 22.41
C TYR A 676 -9.95 -24.48 22.32
N ARG A 677 -10.21 -25.03 21.12
CA ARG A 677 -10.70 -26.40 20.93
C ARG A 677 -9.60 -27.47 21.12
N HIS A 678 -8.34 -27.05 21.07
CA HIS A 678 -7.11 -27.83 21.21
C HIS A 678 -5.99 -26.87 21.72
N PRO A 679 -6.11 -26.35 22.96
CA PRO A 679 -5.50 -25.09 23.37
C PRO A 679 -4.01 -24.98 23.07
N LYS A 680 -3.68 -23.88 22.39
CA LYS A 680 -2.36 -23.34 22.08
C LYS A 680 -2.31 -21.91 22.59
N SER A 681 -1.18 -21.49 23.17
CA SER A 681 -0.98 -20.13 23.65
C SER A 681 -2.11 -19.54 24.54
N LEU A 682 -2.89 -20.38 25.23
CA LEU A 682 -4.04 -19.92 26.03
C LEU A 682 -3.64 -19.76 27.50
N TYR A 683 -3.51 -18.52 27.96
CA TYR A 683 -3.05 -18.23 29.31
C TYR A 683 -4.20 -18.12 30.33
N MET A 684 -3.87 -18.51 31.56
CA MET A 684 -4.66 -18.34 32.77
C MET A 684 -3.72 -18.04 33.96
N TYR A 685 -4.24 -17.56 35.09
CA TYR A 685 -3.39 -17.30 36.26
C TYR A 685 -4.09 -17.53 37.61
N ILE A 686 -3.28 -17.70 38.66
CA ILE A 686 -3.70 -17.79 40.06
C ILE A 686 -2.90 -16.76 40.87
N ASN A 687 -3.57 -15.96 41.69
CA ASN A 687 -2.96 -14.91 42.51
C ASN A 687 -3.02 -15.31 44.00
N GLY A 688 -1.98 -15.99 44.49
CA GLY A 688 -1.98 -16.59 45.84
C GLY A 688 -3.01 -17.71 45.95
N ASP A 689 -3.89 -17.63 46.94
CA ASP A 689 -4.96 -18.62 47.18
C ASP A 689 -6.27 -18.35 46.39
N SER A 690 -6.27 -17.34 45.51
CA SER A 690 -7.43 -16.88 44.73
C SER A 690 -8.07 -17.94 43.82
N LYS A 691 -9.13 -17.55 43.11
CA LYS A 691 -9.62 -18.27 41.93
C LYS A 691 -8.54 -18.38 40.85
N LEU A 692 -8.74 -19.31 39.93
CA LEU A 692 -8.13 -19.32 38.61
C LEU A 692 -8.83 -18.27 37.73
N PHE A 693 -8.07 -17.39 37.09
CA PHE A 693 -8.56 -16.35 36.19
C PHE A 693 -8.09 -16.62 34.76
N ALA A 694 -8.85 -16.17 33.77
CA ALA A 694 -8.44 -16.27 32.37
C ALA A 694 -7.64 -15.04 31.90
N GLY A 695 -6.84 -15.25 30.86
CA GLY A 695 -5.95 -14.23 30.32
C GLY A 695 -4.53 -14.30 30.90
N PRO A 696 -3.59 -13.46 30.41
CA PRO A 696 -3.72 -12.54 29.28
C PRO A 696 -3.99 -13.25 27.94
N VAL A 697 -4.28 -12.52 26.86
CA VAL A 697 -4.39 -13.12 25.51
C VAL A 697 -3.03 -13.13 24.78
N TRP A 698 -2.79 -14.15 23.94
CA TRP A 698 -1.54 -14.34 23.19
C TRP A 698 -1.76 -15.08 21.85
N ASP A 699 -0.84 -14.92 20.89
CA ASP A 699 -0.79 -15.56 19.54
C ASP A 699 -2.10 -15.51 18.71
N PHE A 700 -2.22 -14.51 17.84
CA PHE A 700 -3.38 -14.37 16.95
C PHE A 700 -3.01 -14.14 15.47
N ASP A 701 -1.78 -14.40 15.01
CA ASP A 701 -1.46 -14.32 13.56
C ASP A 701 -1.86 -15.58 12.75
N PHE A 702 -2.08 -16.72 13.40
CA PHE A 702 -2.50 -17.98 12.77
C PHE A 702 -4.02 -18.16 12.82
N GLN A 703 -4.65 -18.44 11.67
CA GLN A 703 -6.07 -18.81 11.56
C GLN A 703 -7.08 -17.85 12.19
N THR A 704 -6.79 -16.55 12.17
CA THR A 704 -7.67 -15.50 12.71
C THR A 704 -8.21 -14.56 11.64
N PHE A 705 -9.39 -14.02 11.91
CA PHE A 705 -10.19 -13.21 10.98
C PHE A 705 -10.29 -13.88 9.58
N PRO A 706 -10.77 -15.14 9.51
CA PRO A 706 -10.74 -15.93 8.28
C PRO A 706 -11.76 -15.43 7.25
N ASN A 707 -11.37 -15.42 5.98
CA ASN A 707 -12.29 -15.30 4.84
C ASN A 707 -12.53 -16.71 4.26
N GLU A 708 -13.53 -17.41 4.79
CA GLU A 708 -13.83 -18.80 4.41
C GLU A 708 -14.02 -18.99 2.89
N GLU A 709 -14.76 -18.08 2.24
CA GLU A 709 -15.03 -18.14 0.80
C GLU A 709 -13.73 -18.19 -0.01
N ASN A 710 -12.70 -17.45 0.43
CA ASN A 710 -11.38 -17.46 -0.21
C ASN A 710 -10.47 -18.57 0.29
N ILE A 711 -10.53 -18.99 1.56
CA ILE A 711 -9.79 -20.15 2.06
C ILE A 711 -10.11 -21.39 1.21
N VAL A 712 -11.39 -21.63 0.92
CA VAL A 712 -11.85 -22.73 0.06
C VAL A 712 -11.26 -22.65 -1.37
N LYS A 713 -11.08 -21.43 -1.91
CA LYS A 713 -10.48 -21.22 -3.25
C LYS A 713 -8.95 -21.39 -3.24
N LEU A 714 -8.27 -20.95 -2.17
CA LEU A 714 -6.81 -20.91 -2.09
C LEU A 714 -6.19 -22.26 -1.73
N ARG A 715 -6.84 -23.08 -0.90
CA ARG A 715 -6.32 -24.39 -0.46
C ARG A 715 -5.70 -25.26 -1.57
N PRO A 716 -6.34 -25.45 -2.74
CA PRO A 716 -5.75 -26.19 -3.85
C PRO A 716 -4.45 -25.59 -4.40
N GLU A 717 -4.29 -24.26 -4.39
CA GLU A 717 -3.07 -23.58 -4.87
C GLU A 717 -1.86 -23.80 -3.95
N TYR A 718 -2.11 -23.97 -2.64
CA TYR A 718 -1.07 -24.23 -1.63
C TYR A 718 -0.79 -25.73 -1.44
N GLY A 719 -1.41 -26.61 -2.23
CA GLY A 719 -1.21 -28.06 -2.15
C GLY A 719 -2.03 -28.76 -1.06
N ILE A 720 -2.93 -28.02 -0.39
CA ILE A 720 -3.81 -28.54 0.65
C ILE A 720 -4.94 -29.32 -0.03
N THR A 721 -4.76 -30.65 -0.13
CA THR A 721 -5.57 -31.55 -0.98
C THR A 721 -6.43 -32.55 -0.21
N THR A 722 -6.28 -32.64 1.11
CA THR A 722 -7.01 -33.56 1.99
C THR A 722 -7.86 -32.79 3.02
N GLY A 723 -9.16 -32.66 2.75
CA GLY A 723 -10.13 -32.14 3.73
C GLY A 723 -10.46 -33.17 4.83
N GLY A 724 -9.45 -33.64 5.57
CA GLY A 724 -9.65 -34.70 6.56
C GLY A 724 -8.46 -35.17 7.41
N GLU A 725 -7.27 -34.55 7.34
CA GLU A 725 -6.13 -34.90 8.22
C GLU A 725 -5.51 -33.71 8.99
N SER A 726 -5.92 -32.47 8.72
CA SER A 726 -5.69 -31.31 9.60
C SER A 726 -7.05 -30.81 10.09
N GLY A 727 -7.32 -30.93 11.40
CA GLY A 727 -8.61 -30.64 12.02
C GLY A 727 -8.99 -29.15 12.11
N LEU A 728 -8.51 -28.33 11.18
CA LEU A 728 -8.52 -26.88 11.25
C LEU A 728 -9.18 -26.28 9.99
N ILE A 729 -10.20 -25.44 10.20
CA ILE A 729 -10.98 -24.75 9.16
C ILE A 729 -11.71 -25.69 8.16
N THR A 730 -12.13 -26.91 8.54
CA THR A 730 -13.16 -27.63 7.75
C THR A 730 -14.58 -27.23 8.11
N ASP A 731 -14.77 -26.65 9.30
CA ASP A 731 -16.07 -26.34 9.90
C ASP A 731 -16.02 -24.99 10.66
N LEU A 732 -15.73 -23.90 9.94
CA LEU A 732 -15.98 -22.56 10.47
C LEU A 732 -17.51 -22.34 10.53
N PRO A 733 -18.06 -21.80 11.63
CA PRO A 733 -19.47 -21.41 11.64
C PRO A 733 -19.68 -20.12 10.87
N ASP A 734 -20.91 -19.91 10.40
CA ASP A 734 -21.37 -18.60 9.94
C ASP A 734 -21.10 -17.52 11.02
N PHE A 735 -20.92 -16.27 10.62
CA PHE A 735 -20.74 -15.16 11.57
C PHE A 735 -21.86 -15.06 12.62
N GLY A 736 -23.06 -15.57 12.31
CA GLY A 736 -24.23 -15.65 13.20
C GLY A 736 -24.32 -16.93 14.04
N GLU A 737 -23.31 -17.80 14.08
CA GLU A 737 -23.27 -19.05 14.85
C GLU A 737 -22.09 -19.09 15.84
N TRP A 738 -22.25 -19.81 16.96
CA TRP A 738 -21.19 -19.95 17.98
C TRP A 738 -20.08 -20.91 17.54
N MET A 739 -18.80 -20.55 17.74
CA MET A 739 -17.72 -21.49 17.39
C MET A 739 -17.71 -22.73 18.27
N TYR A 740 -18.14 -22.61 19.53
CA TYR A 740 -18.27 -23.76 20.42
C TYR A 740 -19.48 -24.68 20.11
N ALA A 741 -20.35 -24.33 19.15
CA ALA A 741 -21.57 -25.09 18.85
C ALA A 741 -21.31 -26.56 18.48
N ASN A 742 -20.26 -26.80 17.70
CA ASN A 742 -19.85 -28.12 17.24
C ASN A 742 -18.88 -28.83 18.20
N SER A 743 -18.84 -28.45 19.49
CA SER A 743 -17.96 -29.13 20.45
C SER A 743 -18.38 -30.58 20.67
N ALA A 744 -17.40 -31.48 20.58
CA ALA A 744 -17.55 -32.86 20.97
C ALA A 744 -16.24 -33.38 21.59
N PRO A 745 -16.31 -34.15 22.69
CA PRO A 745 -15.17 -34.96 23.10
C PRO A 745 -14.93 -36.03 22.03
N ASP A 746 -13.66 -36.31 21.73
CA ASP A 746 -13.29 -37.29 20.71
C ASP A 746 -13.99 -38.65 20.93
N ALA A 747 -14.57 -39.17 19.85
CA ALA A 747 -15.24 -40.47 19.80
C ALA A 747 -14.32 -41.59 19.24
N GLY A 748 -13.03 -41.29 19.07
CA GLY A 748 -11.97 -42.16 18.58
C GLY A 748 -11.80 -43.48 19.35
N ASN A 749 -11.55 -44.55 18.62
CA ASN A 749 -11.71 -45.93 19.07
C ASN A 749 -10.51 -46.45 19.90
N TRP A 750 -10.53 -46.27 21.22
CA TRP A 750 -9.41 -46.68 22.10
C TRP A 750 -9.40 -48.18 22.47
N TRP A 751 -8.47 -48.96 21.88
CA TRP A 751 -8.13 -50.32 22.33
C TRP A 751 -7.05 -50.34 23.45
N GLY A 752 -7.42 -49.98 24.70
CA GLY A 752 -6.59 -50.12 25.93
C GLY A 752 -5.78 -48.90 26.45
N GLY A 753 -6.46 -47.88 27.01
CA GLY A 753 -5.95 -46.60 27.62
C GLY A 753 -7.13 -45.63 27.83
N LYS A 754 -7.08 -44.36 28.29
CA LYS A 754 -6.07 -43.40 28.83
C LYS A 754 -4.88 -42.98 27.93
N PRO A 755 -4.77 -41.68 27.55
CA PRO A 755 -3.57 -41.07 26.93
C PRO A 755 -2.48 -40.77 27.95
N SER A 756 -1.24 -41.03 27.54
CA SER A 756 0.00 -40.79 28.30
C SER A 756 0.91 -39.73 27.64
N SER A 757 0.42 -39.05 26.61
CA SER A 757 1.09 -38.01 25.83
C SER A 757 0.06 -36.95 25.39
N PRO A 758 0.46 -35.68 25.22
CA PRO A 758 -0.42 -34.65 24.62
C PRO A 758 -0.89 -35.05 23.22
N ASP A 759 0.03 -35.56 22.39
CA ASP A 759 -0.27 -35.94 21.02
C ASP A 759 -1.21 -37.16 20.92
N LYS A 760 -2.34 -36.97 20.23
CA LYS A 760 -2.56 -37.70 18.96
C LYS A 760 -3.74 -37.29 18.06
N PHE A 761 -4.75 -36.54 18.51
CA PHE A 761 -5.95 -36.22 17.69
C PHE A 761 -6.66 -34.88 18.03
N ASP A 762 -5.93 -33.85 18.49
CA ASP A 762 -6.37 -32.42 18.52
C ASP A 762 -7.81 -32.12 19.01
N ALA A 763 -8.23 -32.71 20.13
CA ALA A 763 -9.61 -32.58 20.63
C ALA A 763 -9.85 -32.39 22.16
N PRO A 764 -8.92 -31.86 22.99
CA PRO A 764 -9.26 -31.42 24.34
C PRO A 764 -9.84 -29.99 24.31
N TYR A 765 -11.17 -29.87 24.28
CA TYR A 765 -11.86 -28.57 24.33
C TYR A 765 -11.68 -27.88 25.69
N MET A 766 -11.33 -26.58 25.66
CA MET A 766 -11.46 -25.70 26.83
C MET A 766 -12.91 -25.64 27.34
N TRP A 767 -13.07 -25.19 28.58
CA TRP A 767 -14.30 -25.34 29.37
C TRP A 767 -15.54 -24.57 28.89
N TYR A 768 -15.44 -23.68 27.89
CA TYR A 768 -16.56 -22.85 27.43
C TYR A 768 -17.85 -23.63 27.11
N PRO A 769 -17.86 -24.75 26.36
CA PRO A 769 -19.09 -25.48 26.05
C PRO A 769 -19.78 -26.06 27.29
N LEU A 770 -19.03 -26.33 28.36
CA LEU A 770 -19.57 -26.78 29.64
C LEU A 770 -20.12 -25.61 30.46
N LEU A 771 -19.42 -24.47 30.48
CA LEU A 771 -19.87 -23.26 31.15
C LEU A 771 -21.20 -22.73 30.57
N PHE A 772 -21.36 -22.78 29.24
CA PHE A 772 -22.61 -22.37 28.58
C PHE A 772 -23.84 -23.24 28.91
N LYS A 773 -23.67 -24.39 29.60
CA LYS A 773 -24.78 -25.21 30.12
C LYS A 773 -25.43 -24.59 31.35
N ASP A 774 -24.71 -23.79 32.14
CA ASP A 774 -25.28 -23.06 33.27
C ASP A 774 -26.09 -21.82 32.84
N GLU A 775 -27.19 -21.55 33.55
CA GLU A 775 -28.01 -20.37 33.27
C GLU A 775 -27.37 -19.07 33.79
N SER A 776 -26.72 -19.11 34.95
CA SER A 776 -26.02 -17.95 35.53
C SER A 776 -24.91 -17.48 34.61
N PHE A 777 -24.12 -18.39 34.02
CA PHE A 777 -23.11 -18.04 33.01
C PHE A 777 -23.72 -17.30 31.81
N ARG A 778 -24.79 -17.84 31.22
CA ARG A 778 -25.50 -17.22 30.07
C ARG A 778 -26.09 -15.85 30.41
N GLN A 779 -26.63 -15.70 31.62
CA GLN A 779 -27.09 -14.41 32.13
C GLN A 779 -25.93 -13.43 32.27
N ARG A 780 -24.79 -13.87 32.83
CA ARG A 780 -23.60 -13.03 32.98
C ARG A 780 -22.99 -12.60 31.64
N VAL A 781 -22.96 -13.49 30.64
CA VAL A 781 -22.54 -13.14 29.27
C VAL A 781 -23.39 -12.00 28.72
N LYS A 782 -24.72 -12.04 28.89
CA LYS A 782 -25.62 -10.95 28.51
C LYS A 782 -25.35 -9.65 29.26
N GLU A 783 -25.17 -9.72 30.59
CA GLU A 783 -24.87 -8.55 31.42
C GLU A 783 -23.60 -7.83 30.99
N ARG A 784 -22.52 -8.59 30.76
CA ARG A 784 -21.22 -8.03 30.37
C ARG A 784 -21.26 -7.47 28.95
N TRP A 785 -21.91 -8.17 28.03
CA TRP A 785 -22.01 -7.73 26.63
C TRP A 785 -22.67 -6.35 26.47
N ILE A 786 -23.64 -5.99 27.32
CA ILE A 786 -24.31 -4.67 27.28
C ILE A 786 -23.31 -3.51 27.41
N THR A 787 -22.22 -3.67 28.17
CA THR A 787 -21.19 -2.63 28.38
C THR A 787 -19.99 -2.81 27.45
N ILE A 788 -19.60 -4.04 27.14
CA ILE A 788 -18.44 -4.35 26.28
C ILE A 788 -18.74 -4.04 24.80
N TYR A 789 -19.93 -4.39 24.30
CA TYR A 789 -20.28 -4.20 22.88
C TYR A 789 -20.12 -2.75 22.39
N PRO A 790 -20.58 -1.70 23.11
CA PRO A 790 -20.32 -0.32 22.73
C PRO A 790 -18.83 0.06 22.63
N ALA A 791 -17.95 -0.53 23.45
CA ALA A 791 -16.51 -0.29 23.37
C ALA A 791 -15.90 -0.96 22.13
N LEU A 792 -16.30 -2.21 21.84
CA LEU A 792 -15.83 -2.98 20.68
C LEU A 792 -16.17 -2.35 19.32
N LEU A 793 -17.21 -1.52 19.23
CA LEU A 793 -17.52 -0.77 18.01
C LEU A 793 -16.38 0.14 17.52
N SER A 794 -15.46 0.55 18.42
CA SER A 794 -14.32 1.39 18.05
C SER A 794 -13.20 0.64 17.31
N VAL A 795 -13.10 -0.68 17.46
CA VAL A 795 -12.00 -1.50 16.90
C VAL A 795 -11.98 -1.45 15.37
N ALA A 796 -13.13 -1.29 14.70
CA ALA A 796 -13.18 -1.15 13.24
C ALA A 796 -12.50 0.15 12.74
N GLU A 797 -12.53 1.22 13.53
CA GLU A 797 -11.78 2.44 13.25
C GLU A 797 -10.28 2.24 13.53
N GLU A 798 -9.93 1.53 14.60
CA GLU A 798 -8.53 1.20 14.93
C GLU A 798 -7.87 0.35 13.84
N ILE A 799 -8.58 -0.65 13.29
CA ILE A 799 -8.11 -1.44 12.12
C ILE A 799 -7.75 -0.53 10.94
N ARG A 800 -8.56 0.50 10.66
CA ARG A 800 -8.29 1.46 9.57
C ARG A 800 -7.10 2.37 9.88
N GLN A 801 -6.91 2.78 11.14
CA GLN A 801 -5.78 3.62 11.56
C GLN A 801 -4.46 2.85 11.54
N LEU A 802 -4.43 1.64 12.10
CA LEU A 802 -3.28 0.72 12.05
C LEU A 802 -2.92 0.33 10.60
N GLY A 803 -3.94 0.12 9.76
CA GLY A 803 -3.76 -0.14 8.32
C GLY A 803 -3.12 1.04 7.59
N GLU A 804 -3.58 2.27 7.82
CA GLU A 804 -2.96 3.45 7.19
C GLU A 804 -1.51 3.65 7.66
N ALA A 805 -1.23 3.45 8.95
CA ALA A 805 0.12 3.55 9.50
C ALA A 805 1.09 2.52 8.91
N ASN A 806 0.63 1.30 8.62
CA ASN A 806 1.45 0.22 8.06
C ASN A 806 1.50 0.20 6.52
N ARG A 807 0.62 0.94 5.82
CA ARG A 807 0.50 0.95 4.34
C ARG A 807 1.83 1.11 3.61
N LEU A 808 2.68 2.05 4.05
CA LEU A 808 3.97 2.28 3.38
C LEU A 808 4.98 1.18 3.71
N SER A 809 4.93 0.62 4.92
CA SER A 809 5.76 -0.51 5.37
C SER A 809 5.44 -1.79 4.60
N ASP A 810 4.16 -2.09 4.37
CA ASP A 810 3.73 -3.28 3.62
C ASP A 810 4.44 -3.42 2.28
N ARG A 811 4.53 -2.32 1.51
CA ARG A 811 5.20 -2.30 0.20
C ARG A 811 6.64 -2.82 0.26
N PHE A 812 7.35 -2.55 1.35
CA PHE A 812 8.72 -3.03 1.53
C PHE A 812 8.77 -4.41 2.19
N ASN A 813 7.89 -4.68 3.15
CA ASN A 813 7.81 -6.00 3.78
C ASN A 813 7.44 -7.09 2.77
N GLU A 814 6.40 -6.90 1.96
CA GLU A 814 5.95 -7.83 0.90
C GLU A 814 7.01 -8.00 -0.20
N ALA A 815 7.80 -6.96 -0.51
CA ALA A 815 8.91 -7.07 -1.47
C ALA A 815 10.09 -7.93 -0.96
N ILE A 816 10.23 -8.07 0.36
CA ILE A 816 11.22 -8.94 1.00
C ILE A 816 10.63 -10.34 1.28
N TRP A 817 9.39 -10.39 1.75
CA TRP A 817 8.72 -11.55 2.34
C TRP A 817 7.35 -11.82 1.70
N PRO A 818 7.26 -12.01 0.36
CA PRO A 818 5.98 -12.19 -0.31
C PRO A 818 5.27 -13.45 0.17
N LEU A 819 3.99 -13.33 0.53
CA LEU A 819 3.19 -14.48 0.98
C LEU A 819 2.84 -15.43 -0.17
N ASP A 820 2.84 -14.91 -1.38
CA ASP A 820 2.35 -15.58 -2.57
C ASP A 820 3.39 -16.51 -3.24
N GLY A 821 4.62 -16.50 -2.75
CA GLY A 821 5.78 -17.18 -3.34
C GLY A 821 5.83 -18.70 -3.16
N ALA A 822 6.80 -19.33 -3.81
CA ALA A 822 7.04 -20.78 -3.70
C ALA A 822 7.38 -21.22 -2.25
N SER A 823 7.85 -20.30 -1.42
CA SER A 823 8.17 -20.48 0.00
C SER A 823 7.00 -20.99 0.85
N ARG A 824 5.73 -20.67 0.52
CA ARG A 824 4.53 -21.23 1.18
C ARG A 824 3.90 -22.42 0.43
N LYS A 825 4.35 -22.76 -0.78
CA LYS A 825 3.70 -23.73 -1.68
C LYS A 825 4.40 -25.08 -1.74
N GLY A 826 4.22 -25.91 -0.71
CA GLY A 826 4.45 -27.37 -0.74
C GLY A 826 5.83 -27.87 -1.19
N GLY A 827 6.81 -26.97 -1.25
CA GLY A 827 8.08 -27.19 -1.95
C GLY A 827 9.23 -26.35 -1.41
N ASN A 828 9.06 -25.70 -0.25
CA ASN A 828 10.19 -25.22 0.53
C ASN A 828 10.73 -26.40 1.38
N PRO A 829 11.92 -26.95 1.10
CA PRO A 829 12.48 -28.06 1.88
C PRO A 829 12.90 -27.65 3.31
N GLN A 830 12.82 -26.36 3.66
CA GLN A 830 13.09 -25.85 5.00
C GLN A 830 11.86 -25.92 5.91
N LEU A 831 10.64 -25.90 5.35
CA LEU A 831 9.40 -26.05 6.09
C LEU A 831 8.96 -27.51 6.01
N GLY A 832 9.01 -28.24 7.13
CA GLY A 832 8.58 -29.63 7.20
C GLY A 832 7.08 -29.86 7.00
N TYR A 833 6.29 -28.79 6.92
CA TYR A 833 4.84 -28.78 6.83
C TYR A 833 4.34 -27.53 6.07
N LEU A 834 3.05 -27.51 5.73
CA LEU A 834 2.37 -26.36 5.10
C LEU A 834 1.73 -25.47 6.18
N PRO A 835 2.00 -24.15 6.21
CA PRO A 835 1.18 -23.21 6.98
C PRO A 835 -0.18 -23.06 6.30
N ASP A 836 -1.27 -23.07 7.07
CA ASP A 836 -2.62 -22.86 6.52
C ASP A 836 -2.83 -21.40 6.06
N VAL A 837 -3.98 -21.16 5.44
CA VAL A 837 -4.38 -19.88 4.84
C VAL A 837 -5.54 -19.22 5.58
N ASN A 838 -5.49 -17.89 5.70
CA ASN A 838 -6.54 -17.05 6.26
C ASN A 838 -7.54 -16.54 5.19
N GLY A 839 -7.23 -16.68 3.90
CA GLY A 839 -8.11 -16.28 2.80
C GLY A 839 -7.84 -14.87 2.24
N ASP A 840 -6.79 -14.20 2.73
CA ASP A 840 -6.35 -12.88 2.29
C ASP A 840 -4.96 -12.87 1.63
N GLU A 841 -4.28 -14.01 1.51
CA GLU A 841 -2.90 -14.11 1.00
C GLU A 841 -2.71 -13.59 -0.44
N ARG A 842 -3.79 -13.53 -1.23
CA ARG A 842 -3.79 -13.03 -2.61
C ARG A 842 -4.33 -11.61 -2.75
N MET A 843 -4.78 -10.99 -1.66
CA MET A 843 -5.31 -9.64 -1.65
C MET A 843 -4.19 -8.60 -1.76
N THR A 844 -4.47 -7.47 -2.42
CA THR A 844 -3.69 -6.26 -2.19
C THR A 844 -3.84 -5.83 -0.73
N TYR A 845 -2.88 -5.07 -0.20
CA TYR A 845 -2.90 -4.63 1.21
C TYR A 845 -4.23 -3.97 1.60
N ASP A 846 -4.69 -3.05 0.78
CA ASP A 846 -5.96 -2.33 0.93
C ASP A 846 -7.19 -3.25 0.94
N GLU A 847 -7.16 -4.33 0.18
CA GLU A 847 -8.21 -5.36 0.19
C GLU A 847 -8.12 -6.20 1.47
N ALA A 848 -6.91 -6.57 1.92
CA ALA A 848 -6.70 -7.32 3.15
C ALA A 848 -7.13 -6.53 4.41
N ILE A 849 -6.84 -5.23 4.47
CA ILE A 849 -7.29 -4.35 5.56
C ILE A 849 -8.82 -4.21 5.55
N ARG A 850 -9.44 -3.98 4.38
CA ARG A 850 -10.92 -3.96 4.26
C ARG A 850 -11.54 -5.31 4.64
N ASN A 851 -10.90 -6.41 4.29
CA ASN A 851 -11.34 -7.75 4.65
C ASN A 851 -11.27 -7.98 6.17
N LEU A 852 -10.17 -7.59 6.82
CA LEU A 852 -10.00 -7.67 8.27
C LEU A 852 -11.08 -6.85 9.01
N GLU A 853 -11.33 -5.61 8.59
CA GLU A 853 -12.41 -4.78 9.13
C GLU A 853 -13.80 -5.41 8.91
N ALA A 854 -14.06 -5.94 7.71
CA ALA A 854 -15.35 -6.54 7.37
C ALA A 854 -15.63 -7.84 8.15
N VAL A 855 -14.63 -8.72 8.27
CA VAL A 855 -14.72 -9.97 9.04
C VAL A 855 -14.97 -9.67 10.51
N PHE A 856 -14.18 -8.78 11.11
CA PHE A 856 -14.39 -8.34 12.50
C PHE A 856 -15.79 -7.76 12.70
N SER A 857 -16.21 -6.83 11.83
CA SER A 857 -17.51 -6.16 11.95
C SER A 857 -18.70 -7.11 11.78
N ALA A 858 -18.60 -8.06 10.84
CA ALA A 858 -19.61 -9.09 10.64
C ALA A 858 -19.69 -10.04 11.84
N ARG A 859 -18.54 -10.45 12.41
CA ARG A 859 -18.50 -11.29 13.60
C ARG A 859 -19.07 -10.58 14.82
N LEU A 860 -18.69 -9.32 15.06
CA LEU A 860 -19.22 -8.48 16.14
C LEU A 860 -20.75 -8.32 16.04
N ALA A 861 -21.29 -8.10 14.84
CA ALA A 861 -22.73 -8.02 14.61
C ALA A 861 -23.45 -9.36 14.85
N GLY A 862 -22.84 -10.48 14.43
CA GLY A 862 -23.36 -11.82 14.64
C GLY A 862 -23.40 -12.24 16.12
N LEU A 863 -22.31 -12.02 16.86
CA LEU A 863 -22.27 -12.23 18.31
C LEU A 863 -23.29 -11.36 19.04
N ASN A 864 -23.46 -10.10 18.62
CA ASN A 864 -24.49 -9.23 19.19
C ASN A 864 -25.91 -9.78 18.98
N SER A 865 -26.22 -10.34 17.80
CA SER A 865 -27.48 -11.02 17.52
C SER A 865 -27.70 -12.25 18.41
N LEU A 866 -26.68 -13.11 18.51
CA LEU A 866 -26.70 -14.32 19.34
C LEU A 866 -26.93 -14.00 20.83
N ILE A 867 -26.13 -13.08 21.38
CA ILE A 867 -26.16 -12.74 22.81
C ILE A 867 -27.46 -12.00 23.15
N THR A 868 -27.88 -11.00 22.37
CA THR A 868 -29.11 -10.24 22.69
C THR A 868 -30.38 -11.09 22.57
N SER A 869 -30.47 -11.96 21.55
CA SER A 869 -31.57 -12.95 21.46
C SER A 869 -31.50 -14.01 22.56
N GLY A 870 -30.31 -14.31 23.08
CA GLY A 870 -30.07 -15.41 24.02
C GLY A 870 -30.01 -16.78 23.35
N SER A 871 -29.67 -16.81 22.06
CA SER A 871 -29.50 -18.02 21.26
C SER A 871 -28.16 -18.69 21.60
N PHE A 872 -28.04 -19.23 22.81
CA PHE A 872 -26.85 -19.96 23.26
C PHE A 872 -27.01 -21.46 22.98
N VAL A 873 -25.92 -22.13 22.60
CA VAL A 873 -25.88 -23.59 22.54
C VAL A 873 -25.68 -24.13 23.97
N THR A 874 -26.54 -25.05 24.40
CA THR A 874 -26.55 -25.59 25.78
C THR A 874 -26.43 -27.11 25.84
N ASP A 875 -26.36 -27.78 24.69
CA ASP A 875 -26.24 -29.23 24.50
C ASP A 875 -24.93 -29.65 23.81
N ALA A 876 -24.03 -28.69 23.58
CA ALA A 876 -22.64 -28.90 23.19
C ALA A 876 -21.96 -29.90 24.14
N LYS A 877 -21.14 -30.82 23.62
CA LYS A 877 -20.72 -32.02 24.38
C LYS A 877 -19.39 -31.83 25.09
#